data_AF-A0A8S9PED6-F1
#
_entry.id   AF-A0A8S9PED6-F1
#
_cell.length_a   1.000
_cell.length_b   1.000
_cell.length_c   1.000
_cell.angle_alpha   90.00
_cell.angle_beta   90.00
_cell.angle_gamma   90.00
#
_symmetry.space_group_name_H-M   'P 1'
#
loop_
_entity.id
_entity.type
_entity.pdbx_description
1 polymer ?
#
loop_
_entity_poly.entity_id
_entity_poly.type
_entity_poly.pdbx_seq_one_letter_code
_entity_poly.pdbx_strand_id
1 'polypeptide(L)'
;MSSSSGSFSGRSSSSSACSSSRGDSEISFDAADELLQFGSRRMELRKEKDLLRKSKPHSIELVRRLELHSKSLSESRLEDTARIQTMEIELLNCYKEIGYLRDQLIFKSKEVSYLNEHVRNIESKLAESGDFEEVKFLREELCMSKSEHLLLLQELESKETELQFSSLSVEKLEETISSLTLESLCEIESMKLDITALEQALVDAMRIQEESIQEKDQLRGVVEEVQFQSREAQEKAKYVEKLNEELRKRIAASEKSIKEFFQSTKERLESENEEQPPLNGDCFFAELSHVFPLSSEVRECFDAIIKRLKHPRNATLIDKMEGMGKQIHLHEDLVKRLKEELKQEKLKAKEEAEDLTQEMAELRYKMTCLVDEERKRRVCVEQASLQRIAELEAQVFYLFYDASCFFFVKERLFKHKTAGSGSNPFDSDDELDDTLKPSNRMIAPEPSLAAKNLTLNPFDDDDCDEVEKRFTTSSKPSLNLDAKRSRYRNGFRDSGGVENQSVQELESYAVYKSRETTKTVQGCLKVAQGIRSDATRTLVMLNEQGEKITRTHQKTVDIDHDLSRGEKLLGSLVGESPKRRVNHLETREKLGLNHFHKPQSRTPREPLPESPDAYQKLEVEKAKQDDGLADLSDLLSELKNMAVDMGTEIERQNNGLDHLQDDVDELNFRVKQSNQRARRLLRK
;
A
#
# COMPACT_ATOMS: atom_id res chain seq x y z
N MET A 1 -17.95 -2.84 123.02
CA MET A 1 -17.63 -2.80 124.47
C MET A 1 -17.02 -1.44 124.83
N SER A 2 -16.79 -1.16 126.12
CA SER A 2 -16.10 0.03 126.65
C SER A 2 -16.82 1.37 126.45
N SER A 3 -17.86 1.58 127.26
CA SER A 3 -18.44 2.89 127.54
C SER A 3 -17.45 3.80 128.27
N SER A 4 -17.51 5.12 128.05
CA SER A 4 -16.97 6.12 128.98
C SER A 4 -18.03 7.20 129.24
N SER A 5 -18.74 7.07 130.36
CA SER A 5 -19.85 7.95 130.74
C SER A 5 -19.35 9.27 131.33
N GLY A 6 -19.84 10.41 130.82
CA GLY A 6 -19.81 11.67 131.56
C GLY A 6 -20.68 11.59 132.82
N SER A 7 -20.36 12.35 133.86
CA SER A 7 -21.13 12.38 135.11
C SER A 7 -21.02 13.74 135.78
N PHE A 8 -22.09 14.55 135.67
CA PHE A 8 -22.29 15.73 136.51
C PHE A 8 -23.76 16.14 136.54
N SER A 9 -24.39 15.99 137.70
CA SER A 9 -25.53 16.81 138.14
C SER A 9 -25.51 16.83 139.67
N GLY A 10 -25.90 17.94 140.28
CA GLY A 10 -25.81 18.08 141.73
C GLY A 10 -26.82 19.09 142.28
N ARG A 11 -27.21 18.87 143.54
CA ARG A 11 -28.17 19.67 144.33
C ARG A 11 -29.62 19.57 143.79
N SER A 12 -30.66 19.74 144.60
CA SER A 12 -30.75 20.56 145.81
C SER A 12 -31.57 19.93 146.96
N SER A 13 -31.22 20.32 148.19
CA SER A 13 -32.02 21.12 149.14
C SER A 13 -33.56 21.10 149.04
N SER A 14 -34.35 21.20 150.13
CA SER A 14 -34.03 21.23 151.59
C SER A 14 -35.30 21.37 152.45
N SER A 15 -35.37 20.63 153.57
CA SER A 15 -36.12 20.96 154.80
C SER A 15 -35.59 20.05 155.93
N SER A 16 -35.34 20.45 157.19
CA SER A 16 -36.03 21.37 158.13
C SER A 16 -37.32 20.76 158.73
N ALA A 17 -37.53 20.71 160.05
CA ALA A 17 -36.68 21.07 161.20
C ALA A 17 -37.15 20.34 162.49
N CYS A 18 -36.53 20.67 163.63
CA CYS A 18 -37.03 20.49 165.02
C CYS A 18 -37.09 19.05 165.59
N SER A 19 -37.01 18.81 166.91
CA SER A 19 -36.16 19.36 167.99
C SER A 19 -36.51 18.70 169.34
N SER A 20 -35.53 18.09 170.02
CA SER A 20 -35.61 17.65 171.43
C SER A 20 -34.15 17.45 171.90
N SER A 21 -33.56 18.15 172.88
CA SER A 21 -34.03 18.94 174.04
C SER A 21 -34.62 18.11 175.17
N ARG A 22 -34.11 18.35 176.40
CA ARG A 22 -34.19 17.54 177.63
C ARG A 22 -33.42 16.21 177.52
N GLY A 23 -32.45 15.88 178.37
CA GLY A 23 -31.89 16.60 179.52
C GLY A 23 -32.40 16.03 180.85
N ASP A 24 -31.56 15.24 181.51
CA ASP A 24 -31.89 14.54 182.75
C ASP A 24 -31.87 15.46 183.96
N SER A 25 -33.05 15.75 184.50
CA SER A 25 -33.25 16.30 185.85
C SER A 25 -34.64 15.94 186.40
N GLU A 26 -34.79 14.65 186.71
CA GLU A 26 -35.65 14.01 187.74
C GLU A 26 -37.04 14.58 188.16
N ILE A 27 -38.02 13.64 188.25
CA ILE A 27 -39.19 13.54 189.19
C ILE A 27 -40.63 13.96 188.74
N SER A 28 -41.57 12.99 188.86
CA SER A 28 -43.06 13.05 189.03
C SER A 28 -44.04 12.75 187.86
N PHE A 29 -45.32 12.48 188.19
CA PHE A 29 -46.38 11.72 187.46
C PHE A 29 -47.46 12.59 186.74
N ASP A 30 -48.59 12.17 186.13
CA ASP A 30 -49.48 10.96 186.20
C ASP A 30 -50.28 10.73 184.85
N ALA A 31 -51.23 9.78 184.72
CA ALA A 31 -51.87 9.37 183.43
C ALA A 31 -53.39 9.00 183.43
N ALA A 32 -54.10 9.25 182.31
CA ALA A 32 -55.50 8.79 182.07
C ALA A 32 -56.03 8.74 180.60
N ASP A 33 -55.56 9.60 179.69
CA ASP A 33 -56.36 10.06 178.52
C ASP A 33 -56.37 9.14 177.26
N GLU A 34 -55.58 8.06 177.25
CA GLU A 34 -55.21 7.36 176.00
C GLU A 34 -56.31 6.47 175.37
N LEU A 35 -57.26 5.98 176.16
CA LEU A 35 -58.15 4.87 175.75
C LEU A 35 -59.14 5.21 174.63
N LEU A 36 -59.60 6.45 174.53
CA LEU A 36 -60.71 6.82 173.62
C LEU A 36 -60.33 6.79 172.14
N GLN A 37 -59.07 7.09 171.80
CA GLN A 37 -58.60 7.15 170.41
C GLN A 37 -58.62 5.78 169.70
N PHE A 38 -58.52 4.69 170.47
CA PHE A 38 -58.39 3.33 169.95
C PHE A 38 -59.68 2.81 169.26
N GLY A 39 -60.85 3.32 169.64
CA GLY A 39 -62.15 2.84 169.16
C GLY A 39 -62.41 3.16 167.68
N SER A 40 -62.33 4.45 167.32
CA SER A 40 -62.64 4.95 165.97
C SER A 40 -61.76 4.31 164.90
N ARG A 41 -60.47 4.16 165.19
CA ARG A 41 -59.45 3.58 164.29
C ARG A 41 -59.83 2.18 163.79
N ARG A 42 -60.58 1.40 164.57
CA ARG A 42 -60.95 0.01 164.22
C ARG A 42 -62.10 -0.11 163.21
N MET A 43 -62.85 0.96 162.94
CA MET A 43 -63.95 0.94 161.95
C MET A 43 -63.47 1.22 160.52
N GLU A 44 -62.57 2.19 160.34
CA GLU A 44 -62.03 2.59 159.03
C GLU A 44 -61.33 1.40 158.34
N LEU A 45 -60.42 0.75 159.07
CA LEU A 45 -59.66 -0.44 158.65
C LEU A 45 -60.55 -1.58 158.12
N ARG A 46 -61.82 -1.65 158.56
CA ARG A 46 -62.75 -2.70 158.11
C ARG A 46 -63.32 -2.41 156.72
N LYS A 47 -63.66 -1.15 156.42
CA LYS A 47 -64.13 -0.72 155.08
C LYS A 47 -63.01 -0.84 154.05
N GLU A 48 -61.81 -0.41 154.45
CA GLU A 48 -60.59 -0.50 153.64
C GLU A 48 -60.27 -1.95 153.23
N LYS A 49 -60.35 -2.90 154.17
CA LYS A 49 -60.12 -4.33 153.92
C LYS A 49 -61.04 -4.93 152.85
N ASP A 50 -62.32 -4.55 152.81
CA ASP A 50 -63.28 -5.14 151.86
C ASP A 50 -63.20 -4.48 150.46
N LEU A 51 -62.73 -3.22 150.37
CA LEU A 51 -62.32 -2.62 149.09
C LEU A 51 -61.08 -3.32 148.54
N LEU A 52 -60.06 -3.56 149.37
CA LEU A 52 -58.87 -4.36 149.01
C LEU A 52 -59.23 -5.79 148.57
N ARG A 53 -60.26 -6.40 149.16
CA ARG A 53 -60.74 -7.73 148.76
C ARG A 53 -61.37 -7.74 147.36
N LYS A 54 -62.05 -6.65 146.95
CA LYS A 54 -62.66 -6.52 145.61
C LYS A 54 -61.65 -6.16 144.51
N SER A 55 -60.59 -5.42 144.82
CA SER A 55 -59.55 -5.07 143.83
C SER A 55 -58.54 -6.19 143.57
N LYS A 56 -58.34 -7.11 144.53
CA LYS A 56 -57.33 -8.20 144.43
C LYS A 56 -57.36 -9.06 143.15
N PRO A 57 -58.51 -9.42 142.53
CA PRO A 57 -58.50 -10.17 141.27
C PRO A 57 -57.93 -9.35 140.11
N HIS A 58 -58.25 -8.06 140.05
CA HIS A 58 -57.75 -7.16 139.02
C HIS A 58 -56.24 -6.93 139.14
N SER A 59 -55.69 -6.83 140.35
CA SER A 59 -54.23 -6.70 140.52
C SER A 59 -53.47 -7.97 140.12
N ILE A 60 -54.01 -9.17 140.37
CA ILE A 60 -53.40 -10.43 139.93
C ILE A 60 -53.41 -10.56 138.39
N GLU A 61 -54.51 -10.19 137.74
CA GLU A 61 -54.61 -10.18 136.27
C GLU A 61 -53.68 -9.11 135.64
N LEU A 62 -53.58 -7.93 136.25
CA LEU A 62 -52.62 -6.89 135.81
C LEU A 62 -51.17 -7.40 135.92
N VAL A 63 -50.82 -8.09 137.02
CA VAL A 63 -49.49 -8.69 137.21
C VAL A 63 -49.22 -9.77 136.17
N ARG A 64 -50.16 -10.68 135.89
CA ARG A 64 -49.98 -11.69 134.82
C ARG A 64 -49.77 -11.06 133.45
N ARG A 65 -50.51 -10.00 133.12
CA ARG A 65 -50.33 -9.27 131.87
C ARG A 65 -48.97 -8.59 131.79
N LEU A 66 -48.54 -7.93 132.86
CA LEU A 66 -47.19 -7.35 132.96
C LEU A 66 -46.10 -8.43 132.85
N GLU A 67 -46.29 -9.61 133.43
CA GLU A 67 -45.35 -10.73 133.34
C GLU A 67 -45.26 -11.31 131.92
N LEU A 68 -46.40 -11.45 131.21
CA LEU A 68 -46.43 -11.86 129.81
C LEU A 68 -45.80 -10.82 128.88
N HIS A 69 -46.10 -9.52 129.07
CA HIS A 69 -45.44 -8.43 128.34
C HIS A 69 -43.92 -8.39 128.64
N SER A 70 -43.51 -8.64 129.88
CA SER A 70 -42.08 -8.72 130.25
C SER A 70 -41.38 -9.90 129.56
N LYS A 71 -42.04 -11.05 129.45
CA LYS A 71 -41.50 -12.23 128.75
C LYS A 71 -41.37 -11.97 127.25
N SER A 72 -42.44 -11.51 126.60
CA SER A 72 -42.42 -11.14 125.17
C SER A 72 -41.38 -10.04 124.87
N LEU A 73 -41.22 -9.04 125.75
CA LEU A 73 -40.18 -8.02 125.62
C LEU A 73 -38.77 -8.58 125.81
N SER A 74 -38.59 -9.58 126.69
CA SER A 74 -37.29 -10.26 126.84
C SER A 74 -36.94 -11.15 125.65
N GLU A 75 -37.94 -11.78 125.04
CA GLU A 75 -37.82 -12.62 123.85
C GLU A 75 -37.46 -11.79 122.61
N SER A 76 -38.18 -10.68 122.36
CA SER A 76 -37.82 -9.70 121.33
C SER A 76 -36.42 -9.14 121.54
N ARG A 77 -36.01 -8.82 122.79
CA ARG A 77 -34.64 -8.36 123.07
C ARG A 77 -33.56 -9.41 122.76
N LEU A 78 -33.85 -10.69 122.98
CA LEU A 78 -32.92 -11.77 122.60
C LEU A 78 -32.84 -11.92 121.08
N GLU A 79 -33.99 -11.87 120.39
CA GLU A 79 -34.07 -11.92 118.93
C GLU A 79 -33.32 -10.73 118.28
N ASP A 80 -33.52 -9.52 118.79
CA ASP A 80 -32.83 -8.31 118.32
C ASP A 80 -31.32 -8.36 118.63
N THR A 81 -30.92 -8.91 119.77
CA THR A 81 -29.49 -9.13 120.09
C THR A 81 -28.86 -10.11 119.10
N ALA A 82 -29.56 -11.19 118.73
CA ALA A 82 -29.09 -12.16 117.74
C ALA A 82 -29.04 -11.56 116.32
N ARG A 83 -30.04 -10.75 115.93
CA ARG A 83 -30.01 -9.96 114.68
C ARG A 83 -28.79 -9.03 114.64
N ILE A 84 -28.55 -8.26 115.69
CA ILE A 84 -27.40 -7.35 115.79
C ILE A 84 -26.08 -8.11 115.67
N GLN A 85 -25.89 -9.22 116.39
CA GLN A 85 -24.67 -10.03 116.29
C GLN A 85 -24.46 -10.61 114.88
N THR A 86 -25.53 -10.99 114.18
CA THR A 86 -25.46 -11.45 112.79
C THR A 86 -24.99 -10.31 111.87
N MET A 87 -25.59 -9.12 112.00
CA MET A 87 -25.18 -7.93 111.25
C MET A 87 -23.76 -7.47 111.58
N GLU A 88 -23.28 -7.59 112.82
CA GLU A 88 -21.89 -7.30 113.21
C GLU A 88 -20.91 -8.25 112.51
N ILE A 89 -21.24 -9.54 112.38
CA ILE A 89 -20.43 -10.52 111.65
C ILE A 89 -20.43 -10.23 110.14
N GLU A 90 -21.59 -9.92 109.56
CA GLU A 90 -21.72 -9.54 108.15
C GLU A 90 -20.92 -8.27 107.83
N LEU A 91 -21.07 -7.21 108.62
CA LEU A 91 -20.29 -5.97 108.48
C LEU A 91 -18.79 -6.20 108.61
N LEU A 92 -18.36 -7.07 109.53
CA LEU A 92 -16.95 -7.45 109.68
C LEU A 92 -16.42 -8.24 108.47
N ASN A 93 -17.26 -9.03 107.81
CA ASN A 93 -16.88 -9.75 106.59
C ASN A 93 -16.82 -8.81 105.38
N CYS A 94 -17.83 -7.96 105.18
CA CYS A 94 -17.81 -6.90 104.16
C CYS A 94 -16.60 -5.97 104.31
N TYR A 95 -16.22 -5.62 105.55
CA TYR A 95 -15.02 -4.81 105.83
C TYR A 95 -13.71 -5.50 105.37
N LYS A 96 -13.56 -6.81 105.63
CA LYS A 96 -12.41 -7.60 105.16
C LYS A 96 -12.37 -7.68 103.64
N GLU A 97 -13.52 -7.90 103.00
CA GLU A 97 -13.64 -7.97 101.54
C GLU A 97 -13.27 -6.63 100.87
N ILE A 98 -13.76 -5.51 101.41
CA ILE A 98 -13.37 -4.16 100.96
C ILE A 98 -11.86 -3.93 101.11
N GLY A 99 -11.24 -4.46 102.17
CA GLY A 99 -9.78 -4.47 102.33
C GLY A 99 -9.07 -5.25 101.21
N TYR A 100 -9.46 -6.51 101.01
CA TYR A 100 -8.89 -7.39 99.99
C TYR A 100 -9.06 -6.84 98.55
N LEU A 101 -10.23 -6.26 98.23
CA LEU A 101 -10.47 -5.60 96.94
C LEU A 101 -9.63 -4.33 96.77
N ARG A 102 -9.41 -3.56 97.85
CA ARG A 102 -8.51 -2.39 97.84
C ARG A 102 -7.06 -2.80 97.60
N ASP A 103 -6.58 -3.87 98.22
CA ASP A 103 -5.21 -4.36 98.03
C ASP A 103 -4.99 -4.89 96.60
N GLN A 104 -5.97 -5.61 96.03
CA GLN A 104 -5.96 -5.98 94.61
C GLN A 104 -5.96 -4.77 93.68
N LEU A 105 -6.75 -3.73 93.98
CA LEU A 105 -6.78 -2.50 93.20
C LEU A 105 -5.43 -1.76 93.27
N ILE A 106 -4.78 -1.72 94.42
CA ILE A 106 -3.43 -1.16 94.59
C ILE A 106 -2.39 -1.96 93.79
N PHE A 107 -2.49 -3.29 93.77
CA PHE A 107 -1.63 -4.14 92.94
C PHE A 107 -1.83 -3.86 91.44
N LYS A 108 -3.09 -3.91 90.95
CA LYS A 108 -3.40 -3.65 89.54
C LYS A 108 -3.09 -2.22 89.11
N SER A 109 -3.21 -1.24 89.99
CA SER A 109 -2.77 0.15 89.74
C SER A 109 -1.25 0.24 89.52
N LYS A 110 -0.44 -0.49 90.30
CA LYS A 110 1.02 -0.58 90.09
C LYS A 110 1.38 -1.28 88.77
N GLU A 111 0.67 -2.35 88.43
CA GLU A 111 0.84 -3.08 87.16
C GLU A 111 0.51 -2.19 85.95
N VAL A 112 -0.60 -1.44 86.01
CA VAL A 112 -0.94 -0.42 84.99
C VAL A 112 0.10 0.69 84.94
N SER A 113 0.62 1.16 86.09
CA SER A 113 1.68 2.17 86.11
C SER A 113 2.97 1.68 85.44
N TYR A 114 3.37 0.42 85.67
CA TYR A 114 4.53 -0.19 85.03
C TYR A 114 4.33 -0.36 83.52
N LEU A 115 3.14 -0.82 83.10
CA LEU A 115 2.79 -0.93 81.68
C LEU A 115 2.76 0.43 80.98
N ASN A 116 2.25 1.47 81.65
CA ASN A 116 2.24 2.85 81.14
C ASN A 116 3.66 3.43 81.00
N GLU A 117 4.56 3.14 81.96
CA GLU A 117 5.99 3.48 81.86
C GLU A 117 6.65 2.78 80.65
N HIS A 118 6.31 1.50 80.42
CA HIS A 118 6.81 0.72 79.30
C HIS A 118 6.24 1.16 77.94
N VAL A 119 4.97 1.56 77.89
CA VAL A 119 4.35 2.17 76.70
C VAL A 119 5.03 3.48 76.38
N ARG A 120 5.22 4.39 77.35
CA ARG A 120 5.96 5.65 77.17
C ARG A 120 7.40 5.45 76.70
N ASN A 121 8.07 4.40 77.16
CA ASN A 121 9.41 4.02 76.69
C ASN A 121 9.39 3.57 75.21
N ILE A 122 8.35 2.85 74.78
CA ILE A 122 8.14 2.51 73.37
C ILE A 122 7.78 3.76 72.54
N GLU A 123 6.90 4.63 73.05
CA GLU A 123 6.51 5.89 72.39
C GLU A 123 7.71 6.84 72.23
N SER A 124 8.55 6.99 73.26
CA SER A 124 9.81 7.75 73.18
C SER A 124 10.74 7.14 72.15
N LYS A 125 10.94 5.82 72.16
CA LYS A 125 11.77 5.13 71.16
C LYS A 125 11.23 5.22 69.74
N LEU A 126 9.91 5.28 69.55
CA LEU A 126 9.27 5.44 68.24
C LEU A 126 9.38 6.89 67.72
N ALA A 127 9.39 7.87 68.63
CA ALA A 127 9.66 9.27 68.31
C ALA A 127 11.17 9.55 68.10
N GLU A 128 12.05 8.84 68.82
CA GLU A 128 13.50 8.85 68.65
C GLU A 128 13.93 8.12 67.37
N SER A 129 13.29 7.00 67.02
CA SER A 129 13.36 6.39 65.68
C SER A 129 12.49 7.14 64.67
N GLY A 130 12.44 8.47 64.80
CA GLY A 130 11.60 9.39 64.04
C GLY A 130 12.04 9.60 62.59
N ASP A 131 12.84 8.68 62.02
CA ASP A 131 13.22 8.62 60.60
C ASP A 131 12.04 8.19 59.72
N PHE A 132 10.93 8.92 59.86
CA PHE A 132 9.90 9.03 58.83
C PHE A 132 10.51 9.42 57.48
N GLU A 133 11.70 10.01 57.45
CA GLU A 133 12.47 10.25 56.23
C GLU A 133 12.73 8.98 55.41
N GLU A 134 12.99 7.79 55.98
CA GLU A 134 13.17 6.59 55.15
C GLU A 134 11.82 6.08 54.59
N VAL A 135 10.74 6.14 55.38
CA VAL A 135 9.37 5.80 54.92
C VAL A 135 8.83 6.84 53.91
N LYS A 136 9.29 8.09 54.00
CA LYS A 136 8.99 9.20 53.09
C LYS A 136 9.81 9.09 51.82
N PHE A 137 11.12 8.83 51.91
CA PHE A 137 12.00 8.55 50.79
C PHE A 137 11.49 7.36 49.98
N LEU A 138 11.21 6.20 50.61
CA LEU A 138 10.64 5.04 49.93
C LEU A 138 9.25 5.32 49.31
N ARG A 139 8.48 6.27 49.86
CA ARG A 139 7.20 6.71 49.29
C ARG A 139 7.37 7.66 48.12
N GLU A 140 8.36 8.54 48.16
CA GLU A 140 8.74 9.47 47.09
C GLU A 140 9.39 8.70 45.93
N GLU A 141 10.32 7.79 46.21
CA GLU A 141 10.91 6.83 45.26
C GLU A 141 9.84 5.93 44.63
N LEU A 142 8.90 5.39 45.41
CA LEU A 142 7.74 4.66 44.86
C LEU A 142 6.80 5.55 44.01
N CYS A 143 6.78 6.87 44.25
CA CYS A 143 6.00 7.83 43.45
C CYS A 143 6.71 8.14 42.12
N MET A 144 8.03 8.36 42.17
CA MET A 144 8.90 8.54 41.01
C MET A 144 8.88 7.29 40.13
N SER A 145 9.12 6.11 40.70
CA SER A 145 9.09 4.82 40.01
C SER A 145 7.72 4.52 39.37
N LYS A 146 6.60 4.90 40.01
CA LYS A 146 5.27 4.83 39.38
C LYS A 146 5.09 5.80 38.22
N SER A 147 5.68 7.00 38.30
CA SER A 147 5.64 7.98 37.22
C SER A 147 6.50 7.55 36.04
N GLU A 148 7.70 7.01 36.30
CA GLU A 148 8.59 6.38 35.32
C GLU A 148 7.91 5.17 34.66
N HIS A 149 7.28 4.28 35.42
CA HIS A 149 6.51 3.17 34.88
C HIS A 149 5.32 3.63 34.02
N LEU A 150 4.68 4.77 34.36
CA LEU A 150 3.61 5.33 33.53
C LEU A 150 4.15 5.87 32.19
N LEU A 151 5.31 6.55 32.23
CA LEU A 151 5.99 7.04 31.03
C LEU A 151 6.47 5.89 30.14
N LEU A 152 7.06 4.83 30.73
CA LEU A 152 7.50 3.64 30.02
C LEU A 152 6.31 2.87 29.40
N LEU A 153 5.15 2.81 30.06
CA LEU A 153 3.93 2.27 29.46
C LEU A 153 3.48 3.10 28.25
N GLN A 154 3.50 4.43 28.36
CA GLN A 154 3.12 5.33 27.26
C GLN A 154 4.12 5.26 26.08
N GLU A 155 5.42 5.10 26.36
CA GLU A 155 6.44 4.88 25.33
C GLU A 155 6.27 3.50 24.65
N LEU A 156 5.93 2.47 25.43
CA LEU A 156 5.66 1.13 24.90
C LEU A 156 4.38 1.11 24.03
N GLU A 157 3.30 1.77 24.45
CA GLU A 157 2.07 1.98 23.65
C GLU A 157 2.36 2.77 22.36
N SER A 158 3.22 3.80 22.44
CA SER A 158 3.68 4.53 21.26
C SER A 158 4.53 3.66 20.33
N LYS A 159 5.34 2.74 20.86
CA LYS A 159 6.16 1.81 20.06
C LYS A 159 5.35 0.65 19.50
N GLU A 160 4.31 0.21 20.18
CA GLU A 160 3.35 -0.76 19.68
C GLU A 160 2.58 -0.18 18.49
N THR A 161 2.08 1.05 18.56
CA THR A 161 1.41 1.70 17.42
C THR A 161 2.35 1.97 16.23
N GLU A 162 3.62 2.31 16.49
CA GLU A 162 4.67 2.42 15.45
C GLU A 162 4.97 1.05 14.78
N LEU A 163 5.03 -0.03 15.56
CA LEU A 163 5.19 -1.39 15.04
C LEU A 163 3.97 -1.86 14.24
N GLN A 164 2.75 -1.55 14.67
CA GLN A 164 1.52 -1.86 13.92
C GLN A 164 1.50 -1.14 12.56
N PHE A 165 1.88 0.15 12.53
CA PHE A 165 2.02 0.89 11.28
C PHE A 165 3.12 0.31 10.38
N SER A 166 4.25 -0.12 10.95
CA SER A 166 5.31 -0.80 10.23
C SER A 166 4.85 -2.15 9.66
N SER A 167 4.10 -2.95 10.41
CA SER A 167 3.52 -4.23 9.97
C SER A 167 2.59 -4.04 8.77
N LEU A 168 1.63 -3.10 8.86
CA LEU A 168 0.73 -2.76 7.76
C LEU A 168 1.47 -2.24 6.52
N SER A 169 2.64 -1.62 6.71
CA SER A 169 3.49 -1.14 5.62
C SER A 169 4.27 -2.28 4.94
N VAL A 170 4.68 -3.29 5.72
CA VAL A 170 5.29 -4.53 5.21
C VAL A 170 4.24 -5.37 4.46
N GLU A 171 3.04 -5.57 5.00
CA GLU A 171 1.96 -6.30 4.33
C GLU A 171 1.62 -5.71 2.94
N LYS A 172 1.56 -4.39 2.83
CA LYS A 172 1.35 -3.69 1.54
C LYS A 172 2.55 -3.83 0.59
N LEU A 173 3.77 -3.89 1.13
CA LEU A 173 4.97 -4.14 0.33
C LEU A 173 4.99 -5.59 -0.19
N GLU A 174 4.58 -6.56 0.63
CA GLU A 174 4.42 -7.96 0.22
C GLU A 174 3.30 -8.14 -0.81
N GLU A 175 2.17 -7.43 -0.68
CA GLU A 175 1.09 -7.42 -1.68
C GLU A 175 1.57 -6.84 -3.03
N THR A 176 2.30 -5.71 -3.01
CA THR A 176 2.82 -5.08 -4.23
C THR A 176 3.99 -5.83 -4.88
N ILE A 177 4.84 -6.49 -4.09
CA ILE A 177 5.84 -7.44 -4.63
C ILE A 177 5.14 -8.65 -5.25
N SER A 178 4.08 -9.16 -4.62
CA SER A 178 3.33 -10.31 -5.14
C SER A 178 2.61 -10.01 -6.46
N SER A 179 1.98 -8.83 -6.59
CA SER A 179 1.33 -8.41 -7.83
C SER A 179 2.34 -8.15 -8.96
N LEU A 180 3.45 -7.46 -8.69
CA LEU A 180 4.52 -7.23 -9.67
C LEU A 180 5.21 -8.53 -10.11
N THR A 181 5.37 -9.49 -9.19
CA THR A 181 5.89 -10.83 -9.53
C THR A 181 4.92 -11.58 -10.43
N LEU A 182 3.61 -11.49 -10.19
CA LEU A 182 2.60 -12.12 -11.04
C LEU A 182 2.53 -11.46 -12.44
N GLU A 183 2.63 -10.13 -12.50
CA GLU A 183 2.63 -9.36 -13.75
C GLU A 183 3.83 -9.73 -14.63
N SER A 184 5.06 -9.68 -14.07
CA SER A 184 6.27 -10.08 -14.79
C SER A 184 6.29 -11.56 -15.22
N LEU A 185 5.70 -12.48 -14.44
CA LEU A 185 5.52 -13.88 -14.85
C LEU A 185 4.56 -14.02 -16.03
N CYS A 186 3.49 -13.22 -16.08
CA CYS A 186 2.57 -13.17 -17.23
C CYS A 186 3.25 -12.58 -18.49
N GLU A 187 4.06 -11.53 -18.34
CA GLU A 187 4.86 -10.98 -19.46
C GLU A 187 5.86 -12.02 -20.01
N ILE A 188 6.59 -12.71 -19.13
CA ILE A 188 7.55 -13.76 -19.51
C ILE A 188 6.87 -14.91 -20.26
N GLU A 189 5.70 -15.37 -19.79
CA GLU A 189 4.96 -16.44 -20.47
C GLU A 189 4.37 -15.96 -21.82
N SER A 190 3.94 -14.69 -21.93
CA SER A 190 3.53 -14.10 -23.21
C SER A 190 4.70 -14.05 -24.20
N MET A 191 5.86 -13.51 -23.77
CA MET A 191 7.08 -13.48 -24.60
C MET A 191 7.51 -14.88 -25.03
N LYS A 192 7.35 -15.88 -24.17
CA LYS A 192 7.64 -17.29 -24.47
C LYS A 192 6.69 -17.86 -25.53
N LEU A 193 5.40 -17.52 -25.50
CA LEU A 193 4.46 -17.88 -26.57
C LEU A 193 4.85 -17.20 -27.90
N ASP A 194 5.16 -15.90 -27.88
CA ASP A 194 5.59 -15.15 -29.06
C ASP A 194 6.89 -15.73 -29.66
N ILE A 195 7.86 -16.13 -28.82
CA ILE A 195 9.08 -16.83 -29.25
C ILE A 195 8.73 -18.15 -29.94
N THR A 196 7.87 -19.00 -29.36
CA THR A 196 7.50 -20.28 -30.01
C THR A 196 6.74 -20.08 -31.34
N ALA A 197 5.97 -18.99 -31.47
CA ALA A 197 5.32 -18.62 -32.73
C ALA A 197 6.34 -18.16 -33.79
N LEU A 198 7.36 -17.41 -33.39
CA LEU A 198 8.47 -17.00 -34.26
C LEU A 198 9.37 -18.17 -34.67
N GLU A 199 9.63 -19.13 -33.76
CA GLU A 199 10.34 -20.37 -34.07
C GLU A 199 9.60 -21.21 -35.12
N GLN A 200 8.28 -21.38 -34.98
CA GLN A 200 7.46 -22.07 -35.98
C GLN A 200 7.46 -21.31 -37.32
N ALA A 201 7.28 -19.99 -37.31
CA ALA A 201 7.33 -19.18 -38.53
C ALA A 201 8.69 -19.23 -39.25
N LEU A 202 9.79 -19.35 -38.50
CA LEU A 202 11.14 -19.58 -39.06
C LEU A 202 11.23 -20.93 -39.77
N VAL A 203 10.70 -22.00 -39.14
CA VAL A 203 10.69 -23.36 -39.72
C VAL A 203 9.87 -23.40 -41.01
N ASP A 204 8.69 -22.78 -41.04
CA ASP A 204 7.87 -22.69 -42.26
C ASP A 204 8.52 -21.83 -43.35
N ALA A 205 9.18 -20.72 -42.99
CA ALA A 205 9.95 -19.92 -43.95
C ALA A 205 11.13 -20.70 -44.55
N MET A 206 11.83 -21.52 -43.75
CA MET A 206 12.89 -22.42 -44.24
C MET A 206 12.33 -23.50 -45.17
N ARG A 207 11.17 -24.08 -44.87
CA ARG A 207 10.50 -25.05 -45.75
C ARG A 207 10.15 -24.43 -47.10
N ILE A 208 9.56 -23.24 -47.11
CA ILE A 208 9.23 -22.49 -48.34
C ILE A 208 10.50 -22.13 -49.12
N GLN A 209 11.62 -21.86 -48.44
CA GLN A 209 12.90 -21.61 -49.09
C GLN A 209 13.45 -22.88 -49.78
N GLU A 210 13.38 -24.04 -49.13
CA GLU A 210 13.78 -25.33 -49.71
C GLU A 210 12.93 -25.68 -50.94
N GLU A 211 11.60 -25.54 -50.82
CA GLU A 211 10.64 -25.70 -51.93
C GLU A 211 10.99 -24.78 -53.11
N SER A 212 11.29 -23.49 -52.86
CA SER A 212 11.69 -22.52 -53.88
C SER A 212 13.05 -22.83 -54.54
N ILE A 213 14.00 -23.39 -53.80
CA ILE A 213 15.27 -23.89 -54.37
C ILE A 213 14.98 -25.07 -55.32
N GLN A 214 14.16 -26.02 -54.88
CA GLN A 214 13.80 -27.19 -55.67
C GLN A 214 13.03 -26.83 -56.95
N GLU A 215 12.12 -25.85 -56.90
CA GLU A 215 11.45 -25.31 -58.09
C GLU A 215 12.43 -24.60 -59.04
N LYS A 216 13.38 -23.82 -58.51
CA LYS A 216 14.37 -23.12 -59.34
C LYS A 216 15.31 -24.06 -60.08
N ASP A 217 15.66 -25.20 -59.50
CA ASP A 217 16.48 -26.22 -60.19
C ASP A 217 15.67 -27.06 -61.19
N GLN A 218 14.37 -27.28 -60.96
CA GLN A 218 13.46 -27.80 -62.00
C GLN A 218 13.36 -26.82 -63.20
N LEU A 219 13.11 -25.53 -62.92
CA LEU A 219 13.09 -24.47 -63.93
C LEU A 219 14.42 -24.35 -64.68
N ARG A 220 15.56 -24.50 -64.00
CA ARG A 220 16.89 -24.55 -64.62
C ARG A 220 16.99 -25.68 -65.64
N GLY A 221 16.59 -26.90 -65.27
CA GLY A 221 16.57 -28.05 -66.18
C GLY A 221 15.70 -27.83 -67.41
N VAL A 222 14.50 -27.24 -67.24
CA VAL A 222 13.62 -26.87 -68.36
C VAL A 222 14.26 -25.81 -69.27
N VAL A 223 14.93 -24.80 -68.70
CA VAL A 223 15.65 -23.77 -69.47
C VAL A 223 16.84 -24.36 -70.24
N GLU A 224 17.58 -25.30 -69.65
CA GLU A 224 18.70 -25.99 -70.31
C GLU A 224 18.22 -26.85 -71.49
N GLU A 225 17.12 -27.60 -71.31
CA GLU A 225 16.47 -28.38 -72.38
C GLU A 225 15.95 -27.47 -73.52
N VAL A 226 15.25 -26.37 -73.20
CA VAL A 226 14.77 -25.40 -74.20
C VAL A 226 15.94 -24.73 -74.93
N GLN A 227 17.05 -24.44 -74.25
CA GLN A 227 18.28 -23.96 -74.89
C GLN A 227 18.92 -25.00 -75.82
N PHE A 228 18.90 -26.28 -75.45
CA PHE A 228 19.40 -27.37 -76.30
C PHE A 228 18.56 -27.51 -77.58
N GLN A 229 17.23 -27.61 -77.44
CA GLN A 229 16.30 -27.64 -78.57
C GLN A 229 16.43 -26.41 -79.48
N SER A 230 16.62 -25.21 -78.89
CA SER A 230 16.84 -23.97 -79.63
C SER A 230 18.12 -24.01 -80.48
N ARG A 231 19.24 -24.55 -79.95
CA ARG A 231 20.49 -24.73 -80.71
C ARG A 231 20.29 -25.72 -81.86
N GLU A 232 19.65 -26.85 -81.60
CA GLU A 232 19.42 -27.89 -82.61
C GLU A 232 18.51 -27.37 -83.75
N ALA A 233 17.46 -26.61 -83.42
CA ALA A 233 16.63 -25.90 -84.39
C ALA A 233 17.43 -24.85 -85.19
N GLN A 234 18.34 -24.11 -84.55
CA GLN A 234 19.19 -23.12 -85.21
C GLN A 234 20.23 -23.76 -86.16
N GLU A 235 20.73 -24.96 -85.86
CA GLU A 235 21.58 -25.71 -86.79
C GLU A 235 20.79 -26.25 -87.99
N LYS A 236 19.58 -26.77 -87.76
CA LYS A 236 18.64 -27.15 -88.83
C LYS A 236 18.32 -25.96 -89.74
N ALA A 237 18.11 -24.76 -89.17
CA ALA A 237 17.91 -23.53 -89.93
C ALA A 237 19.14 -23.17 -90.81
N LYS A 238 20.35 -23.15 -90.24
CA LYS A 238 21.60 -22.88 -90.98
C LYS A 238 21.84 -23.88 -92.12
N TYR A 239 21.41 -25.13 -91.97
CA TYR A 239 21.47 -26.13 -93.04
C TYR A 239 20.49 -25.82 -94.18
N VAL A 240 19.25 -25.44 -93.86
CA VAL A 240 18.24 -25.02 -94.84
C VAL A 240 18.64 -23.73 -95.56
N GLU A 241 19.25 -22.76 -94.87
CA GLU A 241 19.80 -21.55 -95.48
C GLU A 241 20.88 -21.86 -96.52
N LYS A 242 21.83 -22.77 -96.21
CA LYS A 242 22.85 -23.21 -97.17
C LYS A 242 22.23 -23.87 -98.41
N LEU A 243 21.21 -24.70 -98.24
CA LEU A 243 20.49 -25.31 -99.37
C LEU A 243 19.74 -24.27 -100.21
N ASN A 244 19.08 -23.29 -99.58
CA ASN A 244 18.40 -22.20 -100.29
C ASN A 244 19.39 -21.33 -101.08
N GLU A 245 20.58 -21.06 -100.55
CA GLU A 245 21.59 -20.24 -101.21
C GLU A 245 22.27 -20.98 -102.38
N GLU A 246 22.46 -22.30 -102.27
CA GLU A 246 22.81 -23.16 -103.40
C GLU A 246 21.71 -23.18 -104.47
N LEU A 247 20.44 -23.25 -104.06
CA LEU A 247 19.29 -23.19 -104.99
C LEU A 247 19.24 -21.86 -105.75
N ARG A 248 19.46 -20.73 -105.06
CA ARG A 248 19.55 -19.38 -105.66
C ARG A 248 20.67 -19.29 -106.69
N LYS A 249 21.86 -19.84 -106.41
CA LYS A 249 22.98 -19.87 -107.36
C LYS A 249 22.63 -20.64 -108.62
N ARG A 250 21.95 -21.79 -108.50
CA ARG A 250 21.46 -22.57 -109.66
C ARG A 250 20.43 -21.80 -110.47
N ILE A 251 19.48 -21.13 -109.82
CA ILE A 251 18.49 -20.26 -110.49
C ILE A 251 19.21 -19.13 -111.24
N ALA A 252 20.09 -18.38 -110.59
CA ALA A 252 20.84 -17.28 -111.22
C ALA A 252 21.73 -17.75 -112.39
N ALA A 253 22.36 -18.92 -112.29
CA ALA A 253 23.10 -19.54 -113.39
C ALA A 253 22.19 -19.90 -114.58
N SER A 254 21.00 -20.46 -114.30
CA SER A 254 20.01 -20.77 -115.34
C SER A 254 19.44 -19.49 -115.99
N GLU A 255 19.14 -18.45 -115.22
CA GLU A 255 18.70 -17.16 -115.74
C GLU A 255 19.78 -16.50 -116.62
N LYS A 256 21.04 -16.60 -116.21
CA LYS A 256 22.16 -16.09 -117.00
C LYS A 256 22.27 -16.85 -118.32
N SER A 257 22.25 -18.18 -118.29
CA SER A 257 22.27 -19.02 -119.50
C SER A 257 21.09 -18.74 -120.44
N ILE A 258 19.89 -18.51 -119.89
CA ILE A 258 18.69 -18.09 -120.65
C ILE A 258 18.90 -16.70 -121.29
N LYS A 259 19.46 -15.73 -120.56
CA LYS A 259 19.77 -14.39 -121.08
C LYS A 259 20.84 -14.42 -122.17
N GLU A 260 21.89 -15.23 -122.00
CA GLU A 260 22.95 -15.45 -123.01
C GLU A 260 22.39 -16.14 -124.27
N PHE A 261 21.48 -17.11 -124.12
CA PHE A 261 20.78 -17.73 -125.25
C PHE A 261 19.92 -16.71 -126.03
N PHE A 262 19.10 -15.92 -125.34
CA PHE A 262 18.27 -14.89 -125.99
C PHE A 262 19.11 -13.80 -126.66
N GLN A 263 20.23 -13.40 -126.05
CA GLN A 263 21.14 -12.42 -126.65
C GLN A 263 21.82 -12.99 -127.92
N SER A 264 22.33 -14.23 -127.88
CA SER A 264 22.92 -14.89 -129.06
C SER A 264 21.89 -15.10 -130.19
N THR A 265 20.65 -15.44 -129.85
CA THR A 265 19.54 -15.56 -130.82
C THR A 265 19.19 -14.20 -131.43
N LYS A 266 19.24 -13.13 -130.62
CA LYS A 266 19.00 -11.76 -131.09
C LYS A 266 20.13 -11.28 -132.01
N GLU A 267 21.40 -11.49 -131.64
CA GLU A 267 22.55 -11.07 -132.45
C GLU A 267 22.55 -11.74 -133.83
N ARG A 268 22.11 -13.02 -133.92
CA ARG A 268 21.83 -13.69 -135.19
C ARG A 268 20.75 -13.01 -136.04
N LEU A 269 19.72 -12.45 -135.40
CA LEU A 269 18.61 -11.77 -136.08
C LEU A 269 18.99 -10.36 -136.55
N GLU A 270 20.01 -9.74 -135.94
CA GLU A 270 20.57 -8.44 -136.33
C GLU A 270 21.77 -8.59 -137.32
N SER A 271 22.15 -9.82 -137.70
CA SER A 271 23.34 -10.12 -138.51
C SER A 271 23.06 -10.75 -139.88
N GLU A 272 21.99 -10.35 -140.59
CA GLU A 272 21.74 -10.80 -141.97
C GLU A 272 21.26 -9.65 -142.86
N ASN A 273 21.89 -9.50 -144.04
CA ASN A 273 21.44 -8.59 -145.10
C ASN A 273 20.51 -9.36 -146.04
N GLU A 274 19.47 -8.66 -146.52
CA GLU A 274 18.49 -8.97 -147.57
C GLU A 274 18.34 -10.41 -148.13
N GLU A 275 17.07 -10.84 -148.15
CA GLU A 275 16.42 -11.91 -148.94
C GLU A 275 16.02 -13.23 -148.22
N GLN A 276 14.73 -13.57 -148.43
CA GLN A 276 14.05 -14.86 -148.17
C GLN A 276 13.51 -15.07 -146.71
N PRO A 277 12.82 -16.19 -146.37
CA PRO A 277 11.38 -16.12 -146.06
C PRO A 277 11.05 -16.18 -144.55
N PRO A 278 9.79 -15.88 -144.14
CA PRO A 278 9.43 -15.79 -142.72
C PRO A 278 9.62 -17.11 -141.97
N LEU A 279 10.42 -17.07 -140.90
CA LEU A 279 10.73 -18.23 -140.08
C LEU A 279 9.50 -18.75 -139.34
N ASN A 280 9.13 -20.00 -139.62
CA ASN A 280 8.08 -20.73 -138.92
C ASN A 280 8.51 -21.10 -137.49
N GLY A 281 7.57 -21.07 -136.54
CA GLY A 281 7.84 -21.23 -135.10
C GLY A 281 8.49 -22.56 -134.70
N ASP A 282 8.31 -23.61 -135.51
CA ASP A 282 8.94 -24.91 -135.29
C ASP A 282 10.47 -24.87 -135.37
N CYS A 283 11.06 -23.94 -136.14
CA CYS A 283 12.51 -23.82 -136.28
C CYS A 283 13.15 -23.24 -134.99
N PHE A 284 12.47 -22.29 -134.35
CA PHE A 284 12.93 -21.64 -133.12
C PHE A 284 13.06 -22.65 -131.96
N PHE A 285 12.14 -23.62 -131.87
CA PHE A 285 12.23 -24.72 -130.90
C PHE A 285 13.30 -25.77 -131.24
N ALA A 286 13.67 -25.92 -132.51
CA ALA A 286 14.75 -26.81 -132.92
C ALA A 286 16.12 -26.30 -132.43
N GLU A 287 16.44 -25.01 -132.64
CA GLU A 287 17.74 -24.47 -132.20
C GLU A 287 17.86 -24.33 -130.66
N LEU A 288 16.75 -24.05 -129.96
CA LEU A 288 16.71 -24.15 -128.48
C LEU A 288 17.22 -25.52 -127.99
N SER A 289 16.89 -26.60 -128.71
CA SER A 289 17.25 -27.98 -128.34
C SER A 289 18.70 -28.39 -128.67
N HIS A 290 19.48 -27.52 -129.32
CA HIS A 290 20.90 -27.74 -129.59
C HIS A 290 21.84 -26.96 -128.67
N VAL A 291 21.38 -25.87 -128.04
CA VAL A 291 22.15 -25.14 -127.01
C VAL A 291 21.80 -25.62 -125.60
N PHE A 292 20.52 -25.94 -125.33
CA PHE A 292 20.16 -26.79 -124.20
C PHE A 292 20.10 -28.26 -124.64
N PRO A 293 20.93 -29.16 -124.07
CA PRO A 293 20.58 -30.58 -124.06
C PRO A 293 19.40 -30.80 -123.11
N LEU A 294 18.18 -30.50 -123.60
CA LEU A 294 16.92 -30.86 -122.96
C LEU A 294 16.80 -32.39 -122.97
N SER A 295 17.37 -33.03 -121.96
CA SER A 295 17.21 -34.46 -121.70
C SER A 295 15.73 -34.86 -121.67
N SER A 296 15.45 -36.14 -121.87
CA SER A 296 14.10 -36.73 -121.79
C SER A 296 13.33 -36.20 -120.58
N GLU A 297 13.98 -36.17 -119.42
CA GLU A 297 13.47 -35.70 -118.14
C GLU A 297 12.95 -34.26 -118.16
N VAL A 298 13.49 -33.37 -119.02
CA VAL A 298 13.04 -31.96 -119.08
C VAL A 298 11.83 -31.82 -119.99
N ARG A 299 11.76 -32.60 -121.08
CA ARG A 299 10.55 -32.70 -121.90
C ARG A 299 9.41 -33.34 -121.11
N GLU A 300 9.70 -34.43 -120.40
CA GLU A 300 8.78 -35.02 -119.43
C GLU A 300 8.46 -34.07 -118.28
N CYS A 301 9.38 -33.21 -117.81
CA CYS A 301 9.08 -32.23 -116.79
C CYS A 301 8.12 -31.14 -117.30
N PHE A 302 8.29 -30.65 -118.53
CA PHE A 302 7.34 -29.70 -119.13
C PHE A 302 5.98 -30.35 -119.43
N ASP A 303 5.94 -31.58 -119.97
CA ASP A 303 4.68 -32.32 -120.16
C ASP A 303 4.03 -32.70 -118.81
N ALA A 304 4.81 -32.97 -117.76
CA ALA A 304 4.30 -33.19 -116.42
C ALA A 304 3.83 -31.88 -115.77
N ILE A 305 4.45 -30.73 -116.06
CA ILE A 305 3.98 -29.41 -115.64
C ILE A 305 2.67 -29.08 -116.35
N ILE A 306 2.56 -29.30 -117.67
CA ILE A 306 1.36 -29.04 -118.46
C ILE A 306 0.23 -30.03 -118.10
N LYS A 307 0.51 -31.32 -117.90
CA LYS A 307 -0.46 -32.29 -117.32
C LYS A 307 -0.88 -31.88 -115.92
N ARG A 308 0.05 -31.42 -115.06
CA ARG A 308 -0.25 -30.86 -113.73
C ARG A 308 -0.77 -29.41 -113.78
N LEU A 309 -1.10 -28.85 -114.95
CA LEU A 309 -1.82 -27.57 -115.09
C LEU A 309 -3.22 -27.78 -115.73
N LYS A 310 -3.39 -28.79 -116.58
CA LYS A 310 -4.72 -29.25 -117.06
C LYS A 310 -5.42 -30.20 -116.09
N HIS A 311 -4.68 -30.90 -115.24
CA HIS A 311 -5.23 -31.50 -114.02
C HIS A 311 -5.23 -30.44 -112.91
N PRO A 312 -6.28 -30.32 -112.07
CA PRO A 312 -6.40 -29.23 -111.12
C PRO A 312 -5.34 -29.33 -110.01
N ARG A 313 -4.22 -28.62 -110.18
CA ARG A 313 -3.17 -28.44 -109.16
C ARG A 313 -3.58 -27.57 -107.97
N ASN A 314 -4.89 -27.38 -107.80
CA ASN A 314 -5.49 -27.11 -106.52
C ASN A 314 -4.82 -27.95 -105.43
N ALA A 315 -4.57 -29.26 -105.64
CA ALA A 315 -3.86 -30.12 -104.67
C ALA A 315 -2.71 -29.43 -103.93
N THR A 316 -1.60 -29.05 -104.58
CA THR A 316 -0.41 -28.53 -103.85
C THR A 316 -0.58 -27.12 -103.26
N LEU A 317 -1.58 -26.35 -103.70
CA LEU A 317 -1.90 -25.03 -103.13
C LEU A 317 -2.97 -25.10 -102.05
N ILE A 318 -3.94 -26.02 -102.18
CA ILE A 318 -4.90 -26.40 -101.14
C ILE A 318 -4.14 -27.14 -100.03
N ASP A 319 -3.25 -28.09 -100.28
CA ASP A 319 -2.38 -28.71 -99.25
C ASP A 319 -1.65 -27.66 -98.41
N LYS A 320 -1.27 -26.52 -99.01
CA LYS A 320 -0.67 -25.38 -98.31
C LYS A 320 -1.69 -24.44 -97.66
N MET A 321 -2.84 -24.15 -98.26
CA MET A 321 -3.89 -23.30 -97.67
C MET A 321 -4.69 -24.03 -96.58
N GLU A 322 -4.81 -25.34 -96.68
CA GLU A 322 -5.34 -26.29 -95.72
C GLU A 322 -4.26 -26.64 -94.68
N GLY A 323 -2.98 -26.65 -95.04
CA GLY A 323 -1.87 -26.69 -94.07
C GLY A 323 -1.83 -25.43 -93.20
N MET A 324 -1.87 -24.25 -93.82
CA MET A 324 -2.04 -22.97 -93.11
C MET A 324 -3.38 -22.91 -92.38
N GLY A 325 -4.47 -23.43 -92.95
CA GLY A 325 -5.78 -23.50 -92.31
C GLY A 325 -5.79 -24.39 -91.06
N LYS A 326 -5.14 -25.56 -91.13
CA LYS A 326 -4.89 -26.44 -89.98
C LYS A 326 -4.01 -25.76 -88.93
N GLN A 327 -2.98 -25.02 -89.34
CA GLN A 327 -2.13 -24.25 -88.42
C GLN A 327 -2.89 -23.07 -87.78
N ILE A 328 -3.74 -22.37 -88.53
CA ILE A 328 -4.62 -21.30 -88.04
C ILE A 328 -5.63 -21.88 -87.04
N HIS A 329 -6.31 -22.98 -87.36
CA HIS A 329 -7.18 -23.68 -86.39
C HIS A 329 -6.40 -24.20 -85.18
N LEU A 330 -5.17 -24.69 -85.33
CA LEU A 330 -4.34 -25.13 -84.20
C LEU A 330 -4.01 -23.97 -83.26
N HIS A 331 -3.72 -22.78 -83.80
CA HIS A 331 -3.51 -21.56 -83.04
C HIS A 331 -4.83 -21.01 -82.45
N GLU A 332 -5.94 -21.13 -83.18
CA GLU A 332 -7.28 -20.73 -82.71
C GLU A 332 -7.76 -21.63 -81.56
N ASP A 333 -7.53 -22.94 -81.62
CA ASP A 333 -7.83 -23.90 -80.56
C ASP A 333 -6.86 -23.80 -79.37
N LEU A 334 -5.60 -23.42 -79.61
CA LEU A 334 -4.68 -23.04 -78.54
C LEU A 334 -5.17 -21.76 -77.83
N VAL A 335 -5.64 -20.76 -78.58
CA VAL A 335 -6.25 -19.53 -78.01
C VAL A 335 -7.57 -19.83 -77.30
N LYS A 336 -8.37 -20.82 -77.74
CA LYS A 336 -9.54 -21.31 -77.00
C LYS A 336 -9.13 -21.96 -75.67
N ARG A 337 -8.14 -22.86 -75.68
CA ARG A 337 -7.59 -23.49 -74.46
C ARG A 337 -7.05 -22.46 -73.46
N LEU A 338 -6.13 -21.58 -73.90
CA LEU A 338 -5.57 -20.51 -73.07
C LEU A 338 -6.65 -19.55 -72.51
N LYS A 339 -7.76 -19.32 -73.24
CA LYS A 339 -8.91 -18.55 -72.74
C LYS A 339 -9.76 -19.29 -71.70
N GLU A 340 -9.79 -20.62 -71.74
CA GLU A 340 -10.51 -21.43 -70.75
C GLU A 340 -9.65 -21.67 -69.51
N GLU A 341 -8.36 -21.93 -69.68
CA GLU A 341 -7.34 -21.94 -68.62
C GLU A 341 -7.35 -20.59 -67.87
N LEU A 342 -7.30 -19.45 -68.58
CA LEU A 342 -7.40 -18.12 -67.98
C LEU A 342 -8.74 -17.86 -67.26
N LYS A 343 -9.84 -18.54 -67.66
CA LYS A 343 -11.11 -18.49 -66.92
C LYS A 343 -11.05 -19.33 -65.65
N GLN A 344 -10.45 -20.52 -65.69
CA GLN A 344 -10.30 -21.40 -64.54
C GLN A 344 -9.36 -20.79 -63.50
N GLU A 345 -8.22 -20.26 -63.92
CA GLU A 345 -7.27 -19.55 -63.04
C GLU A 345 -7.93 -18.34 -62.36
N LYS A 346 -8.74 -17.58 -63.12
CA LYS A 346 -9.50 -16.44 -62.59
C LYS A 346 -10.67 -16.86 -61.67
N LEU A 347 -11.24 -18.05 -61.85
CA LEU A 347 -12.26 -18.60 -60.95
C LEU A 347 -11.61 -19.05 -59.64
N LYS A 348 -10.52 -19.82 -59.71
CA LYS A 348 -9.72 -20.28 -58.57
C LYS A 348 -9.21 -19.11 -57.72
N ALA A 349 -8.60 -18.10 -58.35
CA ALA A 349 -8.15 -16.88 -57.66
C ALA A 349 -9.31 -16.02 -57.09
N LYS A 350 -10.56 -16.24 -57.52
CA LYS A 350 -11.75 -15.62 -56.92
C LYS A 350 -12.23 -16.43 -55.71
N GLU A 351 -12.23 -17.76 -55.81
CA GLU A 351 -12.58 -18.67 -54.70
C GLU A 351 -11.58 -18.51 -53.54
N GLU A 352 -10.27 -18.53 -53.82
CA GLU A 352 -9.20 -18.26 -52.83
C GLU A 352 -9.33 -16.87 -52.16
N ALA A 353 -9.80 -15.86 -52.90
CA ALA A 353 -10.04 -14.53 -52.35
C ALA A 353 -11.32 -14.44 -51.49
N GLU A 354 -12.34 -15.26 -51.79
CA GLU A 354 -13.57 -15.36 -50.99
C GLU A 354 -13.31 -16.16 -49.71
N ASP A 355 -12.53 -17.25 -49.76
CA ASP A 355 -12.08 -18.01 -48.59
C ASP A 355 -11.23 -17.15 -47.65
N LEU A 356 -10.22 -16.44 -48.16
CA LEU A 356 -9.41 -15.50 -47.37
C LEU A 356 -10.26 -14.37 -46.74
N THR A 357 -11.33 -13.94 -47.42
CA THR A 357 -12.28 -12.96 -46.89
C THR A 357 -13.11 -13.54 -45.74
N GLN A 358 -13.49 -14.82 -45.83
CA GLN A 358 -14.20 -15.56 -44.77
C GLN A 358 -13.30 -15.77 -43.55
N GLU A 359 -12.06 -16.24 -43.71
CA GLU A 359 -11.10 -16.37 -42.60
C GLU A 359 -10.85 -15.02 -41.90
N MET A 360 -10.71 -13.94 -42.68
CA MET A 360 -10.59 -12.59 -42.14
C MET A 360 -11.83 -12.11 -41.39
N ALA A 361 -13.03 -12.55 -41.76
CA ALA A 361 -14.27 -12.25 -41.04
C ALA A 361 -14.35 -13.04 -39.72
N GLU A 362 -13.99 -14.32 -39.73
CA GLU A 362 -13.95 -15.18 -38.53
C GLU A 362 -12.91 -14.70 -37.51
N LEU A 363 -11.71 -14.32 -37.96
CA LEU A 363 -10.69 -13.73 -37.09
C LEU A 363 -11.17 -12.41 -36.47
N ARG A 364 -11.83 -11.54 -37.24
CA ARG A 364 -12.43 -10.29 -36.73
C ARG A 364 -13.53 -10.55 -35.71
N TYR A 365 -14.37 -11.56 -35.91
CA TYR A 365 -15.39 -11.96 -34.95
C TYR A 365 -14.74 -12.43 -33.64
N LYS A 366 -13.77 -13.35 -33.72
CA LYS A 366 -13.03 -13.89 -32.58
C LYS A 366 -12.30 -12.80 -31.80
N MET A 367 -11.65 -11.86 -32.49
CA MET A 367 -10.98 -10.70 -31.88
C MET A 367 -11.98 -9.77 -31.17
N THR A 368 -13.15 -9.54 -31.78
CA THR A 368 -14.24 -8.76 -31.15
C THR A 368 -14.74 -9.42 -29.88
N CYS A 369 -14.96 -10.75 -29.88
CA CYS A 369 -15.37 -11.49 -28.68
C CYS A 369 -14.36 -11.37 -27.54
N LEU A 370 -13.06 -11.48 -27.83
CA LEU A 370 -11.99 -11.30 -26.83
C LEU A 370 -11.98 -9.85 -26.27
N VAL A 371 -12.16 -8.84 -27.13
CA VAL A 371 -12.28 -7.44 -26.70
C VAL A 371 -13.53 -7.21 -25.83
N ASP A 372 -14.65 -7.89 -26.11
CA ASP A 372 -15.87 -7.80 -25.30
C ASP A 372 -15.76 -8.55 -23.96
N GLU A 373 -14.99 -9.63 -23.88
CA GLU A 373 -14.66 -10.29 -22.60
C GLU A 373 -13.69 -9.45 -21.76
N GLU A 374 -12.69 -8.84 -22.40
CA GLU A 374 -11.76 -7.93 -21.73
C GLU A 374 -12.46 -6.66 -21.22
N ARG A 375 -13.41 -6.10 -21.98
CA ARG A 375 -14.30 -5.03 -21.51
C ARG A 375 -15.08 -5.43 -20.26
N LYS A 376 -15.67 -6.64 -20.24
CA LYS A 376 -16.39 -7.16 -19.06
C LYS A 376 -15.46 -7.34 -17.86
N ARG A 377 -14.25 -7.88 -18.07
CA ARG A 377 -13.22 -8.00 -17.03
C ARG A 377 -12.88 -6.65 -16.42
N ARG A 378 -12.60 -5.63 -17.25
CA ARG A 378 -12.27 -4.28 -16.79
C ARG A 378 -13.40 -3.67 -15.95
N VAL A 379 -14.66 -3.79 -16.40
CA VAL A 379 -15.82 -3.33 -15.61
C VAL A 379 -15.93 -4.05 -14.25
N CYS A 380 -15.65 -5.36 -14.18
CA CYS A 380 -15.63 -6.07 -12.90
C CYS A 380 -14.50 -5.62 -11.96
N VAL A 381 -13.30 -5.35 -12.49
CA VAL A 381 -12.15 -4.83 -11.72
C VAL A 381 -12.42 -3.40 -11.25
N GLU A 382 -12.93 -2.54 -12.13
CA GLU A 382 -13.30 -1.15 -11.84
C GLU A 382 -14.38 -1.10 -10.74
N GLN A 383 -15.45 -1.90 -10.86
CA GLN A 383 -16.50 -2.03 -9.85
C GLN A 383 -15.96 -2.48 -8.48
N ALA A 384 -15.02 -3.44 -8.46
CA ALA A 384 -14.39 -3.91 -7.23
C ALA A 384 -13.47 -2.82 -6.61
N SER A 385 -12.73 -2.08 -7.44
CA SER A 385 -11.88 -0.98 -6.97
C SER A 385 -12.71 0.18 -6.38
N LEU A 386 -13.83 0.55 -7.01
CA LEU A 386 -14.76 1.57 -6.51
C LEU A 386 -15.41 1.13 -5.19
N GLN A 387 -15.80 -0.14 -5.06
CA GLN A 387 -16.30 -0.68 -3.79
C GLN A 387 -15.23 -0.62 -2.69
N ARG A 388 -13.97 -0.95 -3.01
CA ARG A 388 -12.87 -0.88 -2.04
C ARG A 388 -12.50 0.56 -1.66
N ILE A 389 -12.60 1.52 -2.57
CA ILE A 389 -12.46 2.95 -2.28
C ILE A 389 -13.56 3.38 -1.31
N ALA A 390 -14.83 3.04 -1.57
CA ALA A 390 -15.94 3.37 -0.67
C ALA A 390 -15.80 2.75 0.74
N GLU A 391 -15.26 1.52 0.86
CA GLU A 391 -14.90 0.91 2.15
C GLU A 391 -13.82 1.70 2.90
N LEU A 392 -12.79 2.18 2.20
CA LEU A 392 -11.70 2.96 2.77
C LEU A 392 -12.17 4.38 3.15
N GLU A 393 -12.98 5.03 2.32
CA GLU A 393 -13.62 6.31 2.64
C GLU A 393 -14.51 6.19 3.89
N ALA A 394 -15.29 5.12 4.01
CA ALA A 394 -16.08 4.84 5.21
C ALA A 394 -15.20 4.64 6.47
N GLN A 395 -14.08 3.91 6.36
CA GLN A 395 -13.12 3.74 7.46
C GLN A 395 -12.47 5.07 7.86
N VAL A 396 -12.09 5.91 6.90
CA VAL A 396 -11.57 7.27 7.17
C VAL A 396 -12.64 8.14 7.84
N PHE A 397 -13.91 8.07 7.43
CA PHE A 397 -15.01 8.76 8.10
C PHE A 397 -15.19 8.29 9.55
N TYR A 398 -15.14 6.98 9.82
CA TYR A 398 -15.21 6.45 11.19
C TYR A 398 -14.03 6.92 12.05
N LEU A 399 -12.79 6.89 11.53
CA LEU A 399 -11.61 7.39 12.24
C LEU A 399 -11.69 8.90 12.53
N PHE A 400 -12.21 9.70 11.59
CA PHE A 400 -12.49 11.13 11.85
C PHE A 400 -13.59 11.34 12.89
N TYR A 401 -14.61 10.47 12.93
CA TYR A 401 -15.67 10.54 13.92
C TYR A 401 -15.17 10.19 15.33
N ASP A 402 -14.42 9.08 15.48
CA ASP A 402 -13.81 8.69 16.76
C ASP A 402 -12.78 9.71 17.23
N ALA A 403 -11.93 10.25 16.33
CA ALA A 403 -11.00 11.33 16.67
C ALA A 403 -11.74 12.59 17.17
N SER A 404 -12.87 12.93 16.54
CA SER A 404 -13.71 14.06 16.96
C SER A 404 -14.38 13.81 18.32
N CYS A 405 -14.91 12.61 18.55
CA CYS A 405 -15.45 12.19 19.85
C CYS A 405 -14.37 12.19 20.94
N PHE A 406 -13.17 11.70 20.65
CA PHE A 406 -12.04 11.71 21.57
C PHE A 406 -11.61 13.14 21.92
N PHE A 407 -11.59 14.05 20.94
CA PHE A 407 -11.31 15.48 21.17
C PHE A 407 -12.37 16.12 22.08
N PHE A 408 -13.65 15.86 21.82
CA PHE A 408 -14.77 16.39 22.61
C PHE A 408 -14.80 15.85 24.05
N VAL A 409 -14.48 14.56 24.24
CA VAL A 409 -14.30 13.94 25.56
C VAL A 409 -13.09 14.56 26.28
N LYS A 410 -11.96 14.75 25.59
CA LYS A 410 -10.75 15.36 26.15
C LYS A 410 -10.98 16.81 26.57
N GLU A 411 -11.77 17.59 25.82
CA GLU A 411 -12.16 18.95 26.18
C GLU A 411 -13.08 18.98 27.42
N ARG A 412 -14.04 18.05 27.52
CA ARG A 412 -14.86 17.85 28.74
C ARG A 412 -14.01 17.51 29.95
N LEU A 413 -13.05 16.59 29.81
CA LEU A 413 -12.11 16.23 30.88
C LEU A 413 -11.20 17.41 31.29
N PHE A 414 -10.80 18.26 30.35
CA PHE A 414 -10.01 19.45 30.66
C PHE A 414 -10.83 20.47 31.47
N LYS A 415 -12.08 20.74 31.06
CA LYS A 415 -13.00 21.63 31.79
C LYS A 415 -13.33 21.14 33.21
N HIS A 416 -13.39 19.82 33.42
CA HIS A 416 -13.57 19.25 34.77
C HIS A 416 -12.34 19.33 35.67
N LYS A 417 -11.14 19.63 35.15
CA LYS A 417 -9.90 19.72 35.94
C LYS A 417 -9.59 21.14 36.45
N THR A 418 -10.40 22.14 36.07
CA THR A 418 -10.26 23.55 36.47
C THR A 418 -11.49 24.04 37.25
N ALA A 419 -11.87 23.31 38.31
CA ALA A 419 -13.03 23.64 39.15
C ALA A 419 -12.68 23.53 40.64
N GLY A 420 -12.07 24.60 41.20
CA GLY A 420 -11.76 24.70 42.62
C GLY A 420 -11.99 26.13 43.13
N SER A 421 -12.88 26.28 44.12
CA SER A 421 -13.27 27.53 44.79
C SER A 421 -14.01 28.58 43.94
N GLY A 422 -15.29 28.83 44.26
CA GLY A 422 -16.08 29.95 43.73
C GLY A 422 -17.58 29.74 43.90
N SER A 423 -18.23 30.54 44.76
CA SER A 423 -19.66 30.37 45.12
C SER A 423 -20.59 31.29 44.34
N ASN A 424 -21.71 30.76 43.81
CA ASN A 424 -23.10 31.14 44.21
C ASN A 424 -24.19 30.46 43.34
N PRO A 425 -25.42 30.32 43.87
CA PRO A 425 -26.64 29.96 43.12
C PRO A 425 -27.50 31.20 42.75
N PHE A 426 -28.64 30.97 42.05
CA PHE A 426 -29.51 31.94 41.35
C PHE A 426 -28.89 32.50 40.04
N ASP A 427 -29.62 32.78 38.95
CA ASP A 427 -31.08 32.74 38.71
C ASP A 427 -31.43 32.44 37.23
N SER A 428 -32.73 32.26 36.94
CA SER A 428 -33.44 32.44 35.66
C SER A 428 -33.18 31.48 34.48
N ASP A 429 -34.02 30.45 34.38
CA ASP A 429 -35.07 30.27 33.34
C ASP A 429 -34.85 30.82 31.92
N ASP A 430 -35.03 29.96 30.89
CA ASP A 430 -36.25 30.05 30.05
C ASP A 430 -36.57 28.75 29.26
N GLU A 431 -37.85 28.40 29.32
CA GLU A 431 -38.66 27.26 28.84
C GLU A 431 -38.45 26.64 27.42
N LEU A 432 -38.53 25.28 27.38
CA LEU A 432 -39.27 24.41 26.42
C LEU A 432 -38.91 24.39 24.89
N ASP A 433 -39.29 23.38 24.08
CA ASP A 433 -40.20 22.21 24.28
C ASP A 433 -39.70 20.92 23.58
N ASP A 434 -40.27 19.77 23.95
CA ASP A 434 -40.21 18.46 23.28
C ASP A 434 -41.03 18.49 21.95
N THR A 435 -40.99 17.53 21.01
CA THR A 435 -41.77 16.27 21.12
C THR A 435 -41.62 15.36 19.88
N LEU A 436 -41.11 14.14 20.09
CA LEU A 436 -41.44 12.84 19.46
C LEU A 436 -41.78 12.68 17.94
N LYS A 437 -40.90 11.89 17.28
CA LYS A 437 -41.21 10.66 16.48
C LYS A 437 -41.60 10.76 14.98
N PRO A 438 -41.47 9.65 14.20
CA PRO A 438 -41.08 9.71 12.78
C PRO A 438 -42.22 9.49 11.77
N SER A 439 -41.90 9.63 10.49
CA SER A 439 -42.71 9.12 9.37
C SER A 439 -41.86 8.36 8.35
N ASN A 440 -42.47 7.35 7.74
CA ASN A 440 -41.84 6.40 6.83
C ASN A 440 -42.64 6.37 5.51
N ARG A 441 -41.99 6.61 4.35
CA ARG A 441 -42.64 6.43 3.06
C ARG A 441 -41.66 6.16 1.91
N MET A 442 -41.83 4.99 1.28
CA MET A 442 -41.19 4.61 0.02
C MET A 442 -41.75 5.42 -1.16
N ILE A 443 -40.89 5.73 -2.14
CA ILE A 443 -41.23 5.86 -3.57
C ILE A 443 -40.13 5.13 -4.38
N ALA A 444 -40.48 4.58 -5.54
CA ALA A 444 -39.66 3.68 -6.37
C ALA A 444 -38.88 4.43 -7.50
N PRO A 445 -37.97 3.76 -8.26
CA PRO A 445 -36.94 4.42 -9.08
C PRO A 445 -37.26 4.51 -10.60
N GLU A 446 -36.22 4.85 -11.39
CA GLU A 446 -36.11 4.85 -12.88
C GLU A 446 -36.68 6.07 -13.65
N PRO A 447 -36.17 6.42 -14.86
CA PRO A 447 -35.09 5.79 -15.62
C PRO A 447 -33.93 6.71 -16.10
N SER A 448 -32.78 6.08 -16.38
CA SER A 448 -31.77 6.38 -17.43
C SER A 448 -31.34 7.84 -17.77
N LEU A 449 -30.02 8.10 -17.65
CA LEU A 449 -29.26 8.85 -18.66
C LEU A 449 -28.00 8.06 -19.05
N ALA A 450 -27.59 8.15 -20.31
CA ALA A 450 -26.63 7.23 -20.92
C ALA A 450 -25.16 7.49 -20.53
N ALA A 451 -24.39 6.41 -20.43
CA ALA A 451 -22.97 6.45 -20.13
C ALA A 451 -22.16 7.20 -21.20
N LYS A 452 -21.27 8.09 -20.77
CA LYS A 452 -20.16 8.61 -21.58
C LYS A 452 -18.90 7.82 -21.22
N ASN A 453 -18.37 7.06 -22.17
CA ASN A 453 -17.08 6.38 -22.00
C ASN A 453 -15.96 7.43 -21.90
N LEU A 454 -15.37 7.61 -20.72
CA LEU A 454 -14.22 8.51 -20.54
C LEU A 454 -12.94 7.81 -21.00
N THR A 455 -12.55 8.07 -22.25
CA THR A 455 -11.24 7.64 -22.77
C THR A 455 -10.20 8.70 -22.43
N LEU A 456 -9.73 8.70 -21.17
CA LEU A 456 -8.73 9.65 -20.68
C LEU A 456 -7.32 9.25 -21.15
N ASN A 457 -6.80 9.96 -22.14
CA ASN A 457 -5.39 9.92 -22.49
C ASN A 457 -4.59 10.80 -21.49
N PRO A 458 -3.43 10.36 -20.95
CA PRO A 458 -2.59 11.16 -20.04
C PRO A 458 -1.95 12.44 -20.61
N PHE A 459 -2.40 12.89 -21.79
CA PHE A 459 -1.87 14.04 -22.53
C PHE A 459 -2.96 15.03 -22.98
N ASP A 460 -4.23 14.78 -22.67
CA ASP A 460 -5.31 15.75 -22.83
C ASP A 460 -5.32 16.71 -21.61
N ASP A 461 -4.30 17.56 -21.51
CA ASP A 461 -4.35 18.78 -20.68
C ASP A 461 -5.50 19.65 -21.24
N ASP A 462 -6.57 19.85 -20.46
CA ASP A 462 -7.78 20.61 -20.87
C ASP A 462 -7.56 22.15 -20.72
N ASP A 463 -6.39 22.61 -21.19
CA ASP A 463 -6.00 24.02 -21.23
C ASP A 463 -6.78 24.76 -22.33
N CYS A 464 -7.75 25.57 -21.91
CA CYS A 464 -8.48 26.48 -22.80
C CYS A 464 -7.57 27.61 -23.32
N ASP A 465 -7.29 27.61 -24.63
CA ASP A 465 -6.61 28.71 -25.37
C ASP A 465 -7.42 30.04 -25.30
N GLU A 466 -7.45 30.76 -24.16
CA GLU A 466 -8.14 32.06 -24.01
C GLU A 466 -7.36 33.25 -24.63
N VAL A 467 -6.76 33.04 -25.81
CA VAL A 467 -5.99 34.08 -26.51
C VAL A 467 -6.27 34.09 -28.02
N GLU A 468 -7.36 34.75 -28.44
CA GLU A 468 -7.25 35.91 -29.34
C GLU A 468 -8.57 36.71 -29.54
N LYS A 469 -8.42 38.04 -29.44
CA LYS A 469 -9.16 39.10 -30.17
C LYS A 469 -10.71 39.06 -30.20
N ARG A 470 -11.29 39.92 -29.34
CA ARG A 470 -12.51 40.70 -29.65
C ARG A 470 -12.50 41.20 -31.11
N PHE A 471 -13.60 40.99 -31.86
CA PHE A 471 -14.34 42.04 -32.57
C PHE A 471 -15.71 41.53 -33.09
N THR A 472 -16.76 42.33 -32.86
CA THR A 472 -18.07 42.38 -33.58
C THR A 472 -18.77 41.10 -34.05
N THR A 473 -19.78 40.67 -33.26
CA THR A 473 -21.15 40.30 -33.67
C THR A 473 -21.43 39.32 -34.84
N SER A 474 -22.29 38.33 -34.53
CA SER A 474 -23.17 37.52 -35.41
C SER A 474 -22.77 36.06 -35.66
N SER A 475 -23.74 35.18 -35.37
CA SER A 475 -23.88 33.79 -35.85
C SER A 475 -22.90 32.73 -35.32
N LYS A 476 -23.39 31.48 -35.23
CA LYS A 476 -22.78 30.35 -34.51
C LYS A 476 -21.72 29.60 -35.36
N PRO A 477 -20.47 29.43 -34.91
CA PRO A 477 -19.48 28.61 -35.63
C PRO A 477 -19.04 27.32 -34.91
N SER A 478 -19.21 27.22 -33.58
CA SER A 478 -18.51 26.23 -32.72
C SER A 478 -18.66 24.77 -33.16
N LEU A 479 -19.88 24.32 -33.44
CA LEU A 479 -20.20 22.92 -33.77
C LEU A 479 -19.43 22.35 -34.98
N ASN A 480 -18.89 23.19 -35.87
CA ASN A 480 -18.11 22.74 -37.02
C ASN A 480 -16.63 22.45 -36.69
N LEU A 481 -16.08 23.08 -35.65
CA LEU A 481 -14.66 23.00 -35.32
C LEU A 481 -14.34 21.73 -34.54
N ASP A 482 -15.19 21.38 -33.57
CA ASP A 482 -15.10 20.12 -32.82
C ASP A 482 -15.38 18.91 -33.73
N ALA A 483 -16.32 19.03 -34.66
CA ALA A 483 -16.59 18.01 -35.68
C ALA A 483 -15.35 17.76 -36.56
N LYS A 484 -14.67 18.81 -37.02
CA LYS A 484 -13.39 18.69 -37.75
C LYS A 484 -12.31 18.04 -36.89
N ARG A 485 -12.11 18.51 -35.65
CA ARG A 485 -11.09 17.95 -34.73
C ARG A 485 -11.34 16.47 -34.43
N SER A 486 -12.60 16.07 -34.28
CA SER A 486 -13.01 14.66 -34.15
C SER A 486 -12.66 13.82 -35.39
N ARG A 487 -13.00 14.29 -36.61
CA ARG A 487 -12.58 13.62 -37.87
C ARG A 487 -11.06 13.48 -37.98
N TYR A 488 -10.31 14.48 -37.53
CA TYR A 488 -8.85 14.45 -37.54
C TYR A 488 -8.27 13.53 -36.44
N ARG A 489 -8.94 13.39 -35.29
CA ARG A 489 -8.59 12.40 -34.25
C ARG A 489 -8.77 10.98 -34.80
N ASN A 490 -9.91 10.71 -35.43
CA ASN A 490 -10.28 9.41 -36.03
C ASN A 490 -9.61 9.10 -37.38
N GLY A 491 -8.78 10.01 -37.93
CA GLY A 491 -8.07 9.79 -39.20
C GLY A 491 -9.00 9.59 -40.40
N PHE A 492 -10.13 10.30 -40.46
CA PHE A 492 -11.14 10.21 -41.52
C PHE A 492 -11.79 8.83 -41.74
N ARG A 493 -11.63 7.86 -40.81
CA ARG A 493 -12.29 6.53 -40.90
C ARG A 493 -13.81 6.65 -41.14
N ASP A 494 -14.47 7.52 -40.38
CA ASP A 494 -15.92 7.78 -40.47
C ASP A 494 -16.32 8.65 -41.68
N SER A 495 -15.35 9.06 -42.51
CA SER A 495 -15.52 9.97 -43.64
C SER A 495 -15.02 9.37 -44.97
N GLY A 496 -14.83 8.04 -45.02
CA GLY A 496 -14.42 7.33 -46.22
C GLY A 496 -12.92 7.31 -46.49
N GLY A 497 -12.08 7.51 -45.47
CA GLY A 497 -10.62 7.47 -45.63
C GLY A 497 -9.98 8.81 -46.00
N VAL A 498 -8.66 8.82 -46.13
CA VAL A 498 -7.84 10.01 -46.38
C VAL A 498 -7.91 10.42 -47.86
N GLU A 499 -7.90 9.40 -48.72
CA GLU A 499 -7.99 9.43 -50.18
C GLU A 499 -9.28 10.06 -50.73
N ASN A 500 -10.33 10.17 -49.92
CA ASN A 500 -11.61 10.77 -50.28
C ASN A 500 -11.81 12.21 -49.73
N GLN A 501 -10.79 12.82 -49.12
CA GLN A 501 -10.85 14.20 -48.62
C GLN A 501 -10.31 15.23 -49.64
N SER A 502 -10.70 16.49 -49.49
CA SER A 502 -10.13 17.58 -50.30
C SER A 502 -8.72 17.94 -49.81
N VAL A 503 -7.87 18.44 -50.71
CA VAL A 503 -6.49 18.86 -50.40
C VAL A 503 -6.44 19.84 -49.22
N GLN A 504 -7.38 20.79 -49.16
CA GLN A 504 -7.52 21.77 -48.07
C GLN A 504 -7.86 21.15 -46.70
N GLU A 505 -8.60 20.04 -46.68
CA GLU A 505 -8.91 19.30 -45.46
C GLU A 505 -7.70 18.44 -45.03
N LEU A 506 -6.91 17.94 -45.99
CA LEU A 506 -5.65 17.22 -45.74
C LEU A 506 -4.52 18.15 -45.25
N GLU A 507 -4.41 19.35 -45.82
CA GLU A 507 -3.56 20.45 -45.33
C GLU A 507 -3.92 20.81 -43.88
N SER A 508 -5.21 20.98 -43.59
CA SER A 508 -5.72 21.25 -42.24
C SER A 508 -5.43 20.10 -41.27
N TYR A 509 -5.56 18.86 -41.72
CA TYR A 509 -5.23 17.65 -40.96
C TYR A 509 -3.73 17.55 -40.66
N ALA A 510 -2.87 17.84 -41.63
CA ALA A 510 -1.43 17.82 -41.46
C ALA A 510 -0.97 18.87 -40.43
N VAL A 511 -1.48 20.10 -40.52
CA VAL A 511 -1.21 21.16 -39.53
C VAL A 511 -1.71 20.76 -38.14
N TYR A 512 -2.89 20.14 -38.05
CA TYR A 512 -3.42 19.61 -36.79
C TYR A 512 -2.51 18.51 -36.20
N LYS A 513 -2.16 17.48 -36.99
CA LYS A 513 -1.28 16.39 -36.54
C LYS A 513 0.11 16.88 -36.14
N SER A 514 0.65 17.88 -36.84
CA SER A 514 1.88 18.55 -36.43
C SER A 514 1.71 19.22 -35.07
N ARG A 515 0.69 20.08 -34.86
CA ARG A 515 0.45 20.75 -33.55
C ARG A 515 0.25 19.76 -32.39
N GLU A 516 -0.47 18.65 -32.57
CA GLU A 516 -0.60 17.63 -31.51
C GLU A 516 0.73 16.87 -31.27
N THR A 517 1.58 16.72 -32.29
CA THR A 517 2.95 16.17 -32.13
C THR A 517 3.83 17.13 -31.33
N THR A 518 3.78 18.44 -31.62
CA THR A 518 4.46 19.49 -30.83
C THR A 518 4.04 19.44 -29.35
N LYS A 519 2.75 19.27 -29.06
CA LYS A 519 2.26 19.08 -27.68
C LYS A 519 2.83 17.83 -27.01
N THR A 520 2.94 16.73 -27.73
CA THR A 520 3.49 15.47 -27.20
C THR A 520 4.96 15.63 -26.83
N VAL A 521 5.76 16.31 -27.68
CA VAL A 521 7.16 16.68 -27.37
C VAL A 521 7.22 17.58 -26.13
N GLN A 522 6.36 18.59 -26.03
CA GLN A 522 6.28 19.47 -24.84
C GLN A 522 5.87 18.71 -23.57
N GLY A 523 5.00 17.70 -23.67
CA GLY A 523 4.65 16.80 -22.58
C GLY A 523 5.84 15.96 -22.11
N CYS A 524 6.62 15.40 -23.04
CA CYS A 524 7.85 14.67 -22.74
C CYS A 524 8.87 15.58 -22.02
N LEU A 525 9.01 16.85 -22.45
CA LEU A 525 9.81 17.87 -21.77
C LEU A 525 9.33 18.13 -20.34
N LYS A 526 8.03 18.37 -20.11
CA LYS A 526 7.46 18.54 -18.75
C LYS A 526 7.87 17.38 -17.84
N VAL A 527 7.69 16.14 -18.30
CA VAL A 527 7.98 14.92 -17.53
C VAL A 527 9.48 14.78 -17.25
N ALA A 528 10.35 14.91 -18.26
CA ALA A 528 11.80 14.80 -18.08
C ALA A 528 12.38 15.88 -17.14
N GLN A 529 11.80 17.09 -17.14
CA GLN A 529 12.19 18.15 -16.21
C GLN A 529 11.81 17.81 -14.75
N GLY A 530 10.67 17.14 -14.54
CA GLY A 530 10.28 16.57 -13.25
C GLY A 530 11.29 15.53 -12.76
N ILE A 531 11.59 14.53 -13.60
CA ILE A 531 12.58 13.48 -13.28
C ILE A 531 13.94 14.09 -12.93
N ARG A 532 14.39 15.15 -13.62
CA ARG A 532 15.65 15.84 -13.30
C ARG A 532 15.63 16.48 -11.91
N SER A 533 14.51 17.10 -11.52
CA SER A 533 14.33 17.69 -10.19
C SER A 533 14.44 16.64 -9.08
N ASP A 534 13.84 15.47 -9.28
CA ASP A 534 13.81 14.40 -8.28
C ASP A 534 15.13 13.60 -8.23
N ALA A 535 15.78 13.39 -9.37
CA ALA A 535 17.15 12.84 -9.43
C ALA A 535 18.15 13.76 -8.72
N THR A 536 18.03 15.08 -8.88
CA THR A 536 18.86 16.07 -8.16
C THR A 536 18.68 15.93 -6.64
N ARG A 537 17.45 15.74 -6.14
CA ARG A 537 17.18 15.51 -4.72
C ARG A 537 17.77 14.19 -4.23
N THR A 538 17.68 13.16 -5.05
CA THR A 538 18.20 11.81 -4.74
C THR A 538 19.74 11.81 -4.64
N LEU A 539 20.45 12.51 -5.54
CA LEU A 539 21.90 12.70 -5.45
C LEU A 539 22.35 13.39 -4.15
N VAL A 540 21.62 14.42 -3.70
CA VAL A 540 21.90 15.09 -2.41
C VAL A 540 21.71 14.11 -1.23
N MET A 541 20.62 13.35 -1.24
CA MET A 541 20.36 12.33 -0.21
C MET A 541 21.41 11.22 -0.19
N LEU A 542 21.87 10.76 -1.36
CA LEU A 542 22.96 9.79 -1.47
C LEU A 542 24.26 10.34 -0.89
N ASN A 543 24.69 11.55 -1.28
CA ASN A 543 25.90 12.16 -0.71
C ASN A 543 25.83 12.26 0.83
N GLU A 544 24.70 12.68 1.39
CA GLU A 544 24.51 12.68 2.85
C GLU A 544 24.63 11.28 3.49
N GLN A 545 24.14 10.23 2.82
CA GLN A 545 24.26 8.84 3.27
C GLN A 545 25.73 8.38 3.23
N GLY A 546 26.46 8.68 2.15
CA GLY A 546 27.89 8.38 2.02
C GLY A 546 28.75 9.05 3.11
N GLU A 547 28.43 10.30 3.48
CA GLU A 547 29.06 10.93 4.63
C GLU A 547 28.67 10.27 5.98
N LYS A 548 27.41 9.83 6.15
CA LYS A 548 26.96 9.12 7.38
C LYS A 548 27.69 7.78 7.55
N ILE A 549 27.90 7.03 6.46
CA ILE A 549 28.72 5.81 6.44
C ILE A 549 30.17 6.14 6.82
N THR A 550 30.76 7.17 6.21
CA THR A 550 32.14 7.62 6.51
C THR A 550 32.32 8.03 7.98
N ARG A 551 31.33 8.71 8.58
CA ARG A 551 31.33 9.04 10.02
C ARG A 551 31.20 7.81 10.92
N THR A 552 30.53 6.76 10.46
CA THR A 552 30.38 5.51 11.22
C THR A 552 31.68 4.71 11.20
N HIS A 553 32.34 4.64 10.03
CA HIS A 553 33.72 4.14 9.89
C HIS A 553 34.69 4.76 10.89
N GLN A 554 34.74 6.10 10.98
CA GLN A 554 35.64 6.76 11.95
C GLN A 554 35.36 6.32 13.40
N LYS A 555 34.08 6.21 13.80
CA LYS A 555 33.72 5.72 15.14
C LYS A 555 34.14 4.28 15.38
N THR A 556 34.05 3.42 14.35
CA THR A 556 34.51 2.03 14.40
C THR A 556 36.02 1.95 14.64
N VAL A 557 36.80 2.78 13.94
CA VAL A 557 38.26 2.92 14.17
C VAL A 557 38.58 3.50 15.56
N ASP A 558 37.81 4.47 16.04
CA ASP A 558 37.98 5.03 17.39
C ASP A 558 37.72 3.96 18.48
N ILE A 559 36.68 3.12 18.27
CA ILE A 559 36.36 1.98 19.14
C ILE A 559 37.46 0.91 19.08
N ASP A 560 38.03 0.61 17.90
CA ASP A 560 39.18 -0.30 17.80
C ASP A 560 40.36 0.18 18.65
N HIS A 561 40.72 1.47 18.52
CA HIS A 561 41.85 2.02 19.26
C HIS A 561 41.66 1.89 20.78
N ASP A 562 40.46 2.24 21.30
CA ASP A 562 40.18 2.17 22.72
C ASP A 562 39.94 0.73 23.23
N LEU A 563 39.41 -0.18 22.42
CA LEU A 563 39.35 -1.61 22.71
C LEU A 563 40.77 -2.22 22.77
N SER A 564 41.61 -1.91 21.77
CA SER A 564 43.03 -2.24 21.69
C SER A 564 43.84 -1.67 22.88
N ARG A 565 43.36 -0.62 23.53
CA ARG A 565 43.92 -0.06 24.77
C ARG A 565 43.39 -0.78 26.01
N GLY A 566 42.09 -1.05 26.07
CA GLY A 566 41.45 -1.83 27.13
C GLY A 566 42.00 -3.25 27.24
N GLU A 567 42.22 -3.93 26.12
CA GLU A 567 42.84 -5.25 26.04
C GLU A 567 44.25 -5.28 26.63
N LYS A 568 45.07 -4.25 26.36
CA LYS A 568 46.42 -4.11 26.93
C LYS A 568 46.38 -3.89 28.44
N LEU A 569 45.40 -3.15 28.95
CA LEU A 569 45.19 -2.97 30.39
C LEU A 569 44.70 -4.26 31.07
N LEU A 570 43.71 -4.94 30.50
CA LEU A 570 43.23 -6.25 30.98
C LEU A 570 44.34 -7.32 30.96
N GLY A 571 45.17 -7.34 29.91
CA GLY A 571 46.36 -8.20 29.84
C GLY A 571 47.41 -7.85 30.91
N SER A 572 47.61 -6.57 31.19
CA SER A 572 48.51 -6.11 32.26
C SER A 572 48.02 -6.54 33.65
N LEU A 573 46.71 -6.56 33.89
CA LEU A 573 46.10 -7.13 35.12
C LEU A 573 46.22 -8.65 35.22
N VAL A 574 46.39 -9.36 34.08
CA VAL A 574 46.63 -10.81 34.05
C VAL A 574 48.12 -11.16 34.26
N GLY A 575 49.03 -10.20 34.07
CA GLY A 575 50.42 -10.29 34.53
C GLY A 575 51.49 -10.51 33.45
N GLU A 576 51.31 -10.03 32.22
CA GLU A 576 52.36 -10.02 31.18
C GLU A 576 52.42 -8.67 30.43
N SER A 577 53.60 -8.28 29.92
CA SER A 577 53.86 -6.92 29.40
C SER A 577 54.80 -6.86 28.19
N PRO A 578 54.37 -6.25 27.06
CA PRO A 578 55.26 -5.75 26.01
C PRO A 578 55.41 -4.21 26.02
N LYS A 579 56.32 -3.67 25.18
CA LYS A 579 56.84 -2.28 25.25
C LYS A 579 56.40 -1.40 24.06
N ARG A 580 56.54 -0.08 24.24
CA ARG A 580 56.26 1.02 23.29
C ARG A 580 56.99 0.92 21.94
N ARG A 581 56.38 1.46 20.86
CA ARG A 581 56.94 2.44 19.87
C ARG A 581 55.80 2.90 18.90
N VAL A 582 55.53 4.21 18.71
CA VAL A 582 56.18 5.23 17.81
C VAL A 582 55.71 5.05 16.36
N ASN A 583 55.07 6.02 15.68
CA ASN A 583 55.56 7.36 15.27
C ASN A 583 54.48 8.49 15.24
N HIS A 584 54.93 9.75 15.08
CA HIS A 584 54.17 10.92 14.61
C HIS A 584 55.14 11.85 13.86
N LEU A 585 54.83 12.23 12.61
CA LEU A 585 55.39 13.27 11.68
C LEU A 585 55.21 12.74 10.22
N GLU A 586 55.02 13.52 9.14
CA GLU A 586 54.80 14.98 8.97
C GLU A 586 54.20 15.32 7.57
N THR A 587 53.92 16.62 7.34
CA THR A 587 53.89 17.36 6.04
C THR A 587 52.93 17.01 4.88
N ARG A 588 51.99 17.95 4.63
CA ARG A 588 51.85 18.80 3.42
C ARG A 588 52.00 18.20 2.01
N GLU A 589 51.06 18.53 1.11
CA GLU A 589 51.39 19.40 -0.05
C GLU A 589 50.19 20.21 -0.62
N LYS A 590 50.44 21.00 -1.68
CA LYS A 590 49.51 21.98 -2.31
C LYS A 590 49.59 21.90 -3.84
N LEU A 591 48.44 21.86 -4.54
CA LEU A 591 48.23 22.34 -5.92
C LEU A 591 46.77 22.81 -6.06
N GLY A 592 46.38 23.67 -7.01
CA GLY A 592 47.23 24.46 -7.92
C GLY A 592 46.58 24.89 -9.25
N LEU A 593 45.80 25.99 -9.23
CA LEU A 593 45.52 26.92 -10.36
C LEU A 593 44.48 26.58 -11.48
N ASN A 594 43.66 27.60 -11.77
CA ASN A 594 43.23 28.14 -13.09
C ASN A 594 42.12 27.53 -13.99
N HIS A 595 40.92 28.12 -13.86
CA HIS A 595 40.28 29.06 -14.83
C HIS A 595 39.82 28.68 -16.27
N PHE A 596 38.58 29.15 -16.58
CA PHE A 596 37.93 29.38 -17.90
C PHE A 596 37.65 28.12 -18.76
N HIS A 597 36.54 28.00 -19.50
CA HIS A 597 35.87 29.01 -20.35
C HIS A 597 34.33 28.97 -20.37
N LYS A 598 33.74 29.99 -21.03
CA LYS A 598 32.31 30.20 -21.30
C LYS A 598 31.98 29.87 -22.76
N PRO A 599 30.85 29.21 -23.06
CA PRO A 599 30.16 29.36 -24.34
C PRO A 599 29.07 30.43 -24.25
N GLN A 600 29.00 31.31 -25.26
CA GLN A 600 27.85 32.20 -25.49
C GLN A 600 27.68 32.30 -27.01
N SER A 601 26.69 31.61 -27.57
CA SER A 601 26.35 31.71 -28.99
C SER A 601 25.37 32.86 -29.24
N ARG A 602 25.42 33.43 -30.46
CA ARG A 602 24.57 34.55 -30.89
C ARG A 602 24.65 34.72 -32.42
N THR A 603 23.61 34.32 -33.14
CA THR A 603 23.46 34.43 -34.62
C THR A 603 21.95 34.29 -34.96
N PRO A 604 21.44 34.75 -36.12
CA PRO A 604 21.00 36.14 -36.25
C PRO A 604 19.54 36.31 -36.78
N ARG A 605 19.18 37.58 -37.09
CA ARG A 605 18.04 38.01 -37.96
C ARG A 605 17.96 37.23 -39.30
N GLU A 606 16.88 37.22 -40.10
CA GLU A 606 15.80 38.20 -40.28
C GLU A 606 14.40 37.59 -40.69
N PRO A 607 13.58 38.14 -41.61
CA PRO A 607 12.29 38.77 -41.33
C PRO A 607 11.01 37.92 -41.61
N LEU A 608 9.88 38.37 -41.04
CA LEU A 608 8.53 37.99 -41.42
C LEU A 608 8.08 38.67 -42.72
N PRO A 609 7.37 37.95 -43.60
CA PRO A 609 6.16 38.53 -44.19
C PRO A 609 4.95 37.57 -44.33
N GLU A 610 3.77 38.20 -44.28
CA GLU A 610 2.49 37.78 -44.88
C GLU A 610 1.80 36.51 -44.36
N SER A 611 0.52 36.37 -44.72
CA SER A 611 -0.45 35.50 -44.04
C SER A 611 -0.26 34.02 -44.39
N PRO A 612 -0.14 33.11 -43.40
CA PRO A 612 0.41 31.79 -43.66
C PRO A 612 -0.53 30.81 -44.35
N ASP A 613 -0.10 30.39 -45.53
CA ASP A 613 -0.48 29.14 -46.19
C ASP A 613 -0.18 27.92 -45.29
N ALA A 614 -0.83 26.78 -45.56
CA ALA A 614 -0.73 25.59 -44.73
C ALA A 614 0.71 25.07 -44.59
N TYR A 615 1.51 25.15 -45.66
CA TYR A 615 2.91 24.74 -45.66
C TYR A 615 3.76 25.54 -44.64
N GLN A 616 3.54 26.84 -44.53
CA GLN A 616 4.28 27.70 -43.59
C GLN A 616 3.94 27.38 -42.13
N LYS A 617 2.70 26.93 -41.85
CA LYS A 617 2.30 26.47 -40.50
C LYS A 617 2.95 25.13 -40.15
N LEU A 618 3.11 24.23 -41.12
CA LEU A 618 3.82 22.97 -40.94
C LEU A 618 5.29 23.21 -40.58
N GLU A 619 6.00 24.08 -41.32
CA GLU A 619 7.42 24.35 -41.05
C GLU A 619 7.63 25.04 -39.69
N VAL A 620 6.70 25.89 -39.24
CA VAL A 620 6.75 26.50 -37.90
C VAL A 620 6.48 25.50 -36.77
N GLU A 621 5.52 24.57 -36.92
CA GLU A 621 5.31 23.51 -35.92
C GLU A 621 6.44 22.48 -35.91
N LYS A 622 6.99 22.15 -37.08
CA LYS A 622 8.19 21.31 -37.21
C LYS A 622 9.40 21.95 -36.52
N ALA A 623 9.67 23.24 -36.72
CA ALA A 623 10.77 23.93 -36.04
C ALA A 623 10.65 23.83 -34.50
N LYS A 624 9.43 23.96 -33.95
CA LYS A 624 9.18 23.75 -32.51
C LYS A 624 9.41 22.30 -32.06
N GLN A 625 9.13 21.33 -32.92
CA GLN A 625 9.42 19.91 -32.64
C GLN A 625 10.93 19.66 -32.66
N ASP A 626 11.64 20.18 -33.65
CA ASP A 626 13.11 20.07 -33.75
C ASP A 626 13.80 20.75 -32.54
N ASP A 627 13.39 21.98 -32.18
CA ASP A 627 13.85 22.70 -30.97
C ASP A 627 13.53 21.91 -29.69
N GLY A 628 12.28 21.46 -29.52
CA GLY A 628 11.85 20.74 -28.32
C GLY A 628 12.46 19.34 -28.17
N LEU A 629 12.82 18.69 -29.27
CA LEU A 629 13.57 17.44 -29.28
C LEU A 629 15.05 17.64 -28.98
N ALA A 630 15.63 18.79 -29.35
CA ALA A 630 16.99 19.18 -28.95
C ALA A 630 17.06 19.44 -27.43
N ASP A 631 16.15 20.26 -26.89
CA ASP A 631 16.01 20.47 -25.43
C ASP A 631 15.83 19.15 -24.67
N LEU A 632 15.05 18.20 -25.23
CA LEU A 632 14.82 16.89 -24.63
C LEU A 632 16.07 15.99 -24.71
N SER A 633 16.84 16.07 -25.79
CA SER A 633 18.10 15.33 -25.96
C SER A 633 19.17 15.78 -24.96
N ASP A 634 19.31 17.09 -24.75
CA ASP A 634 20.25 17.65 -23.77
C ASP A 634 19.81 17.28 -22.34
N LEU A 635 18.51 17.38 -22.04
CA LEU A 635 17.93 16.99 -20.75
C LEU A 635 18.06 15.48 -20.45
N LEU A 636 17.88 14.62 -21.46
CA LEU A 636 18.13 13.17 -21.33
C LEU A 636 19.62 12.87 -21.13
N SER A 637 20.52 13.72 -21.66
CA SER A 637 21.96 13.62 -21.43
C SER A 637 22.35 14.03 -20.00
N GLU A 638 21.73 15.08 -19.44
CA GLU A 638 21.86 15.42 -18.01
C GLU A 638 21.35 14.29 -17.11
N LEU A 639 20.16 13.74 -17.41
CA LEU A 639 19.56 12.62 -16.69
C LEU A 639 20.45 11.37 -16.70
N LYS A 640 21.04 11.05 -17.86
CA LYS A 640 21.99 9.94 -18.01
C LYS A 640 23.22 10.13 -17.12
N ASN A 641 23.81 11.34 -17.10
CA ASN A 641 24.98 11.62 -16.28
C ASN A 641 24.66 11.45 -14.79
N MET A 642 23.55 12.05 -14.32
CA MET A 642 23.08 11.86 -12.95
C MET A 642 22.80 10.40 -12.59
N ALA A 643 22.29 9.58 -13.52
CA ALA A 643 22.09 8.15 -13.29
C ALA A 643 23.42 7.39 -13.10
N VAL A 644 24.48 7.77 -13.82
CA VAL A 644 25.83 7.24 -13.63
C VAL A 644 26.44 7.72 -12.31
N ASP A 645 26.25 9.00 -11.97
CA ASP A 645 26.72 9.56 -10.70
C ASP A 645 26.04 8.90 -9.48
N MET A 646 24.72 8.67 -9.55
CA MET A 646 23.99 7.91 -8.52
C MET A 646 24.49 6.46 -8.43
N GLY A 647 24.66 5.78 -9.57
CA GLY A 647 25.12 4.39 -9.61
C GLY A 647 26.52 4.22 -9.00
N THR A 648 27.45 5.08 -9.36
CA THR A 648 28.83 5.05 -8.84
C THR A 648 28.93 5.45 -7.37
N GLU A 649 28.09 6.38 -6.89
CA GLU A 649 28.02 6.71 -5.47
C GLU A 649 27.38 5.57 -4.64
N ILE A 650 26.37 4.88 -5.16
CA ILE A 650 25.79 3.68 -4.53
C ILE A 650 26.81 2.54 -4.47
N GLU A 651 27.53 2.27 -5.56
CA GLU A 651 28.60 1.27 -5.60
C GLU A 651 29.71 1.61 -4.59
N ARG A 652 30.11 2.89 -4.50
CA ARG A 652 31.08 3.37 -3.50
C ARG A 652 30.58 3.19 -2.06
N GLN A 653 29.29 3.41 -1.80
CA GLN A 653 28.68 3.21 -0.49
C GLN A 653 28.57 1.73 -0.11
N ASN A 654 28.20 0.85 -1.03
CA ASN A 654 28.11 -0.59 -0.79
C ASN A 654 29.49 -1.17 -0.43
N ASN A 655 30.52 -0.91 -1.24
CA ASN A 655 31.90 -1.31 -0.92
C ASN A 655 32.38 -0.74 0.44
N GLY A 656 31.90 0.47 0.81
CA GLY A 656 32.15 1.05 2.13
C GLY A 656 31.41 0.33 3.26
N LEU A 657 30.19 -0.15 3.04
CA LEU A 657 29.41 -0.90 4.03
C LEU A 657 29.94 -2.31 4.25
N ASP A 658 30.42 -2.99 3.21
CA ASP A 658 31.03 -4.33 3.32
C ASP A 658 32.25 -4.30 4.26
N HIS A 659 33.16 -3.36 4.06
CA HIS A 659 34.29 -3.14 4.97
C HIS A 659 33.87 -2.75 6.39
N LEU A 660 32.76 -1.99 6.54
CA LEU A 660 32.24 -1.63 7.86
C LEU A 660 31.70 -2.86 8.60
N GLN A 661 31.08 -3.81 7.88
CA GLN A 661 30.55 -5.04 8.46
C GLN A 661 31.67 -5.94 8.98
N ASP A 662 32.74 -6.13 8.19
CA ASP A 662 33.94 -6.88 8.60
C ASP A 662 34.57 -6.31 9.90
N ASP A 663 34.82 -5.00 9.92
CA ASP A 663 35.39 -4.31 11.09
C ASP A 663 34.47 -4.41 12.32
N VAL A 664 33.15 -4.23 12.14
CA VAL A 664 32.16 -4.31 13.23
C VAL A 664 32.07 -5.72 13.80
N ASP A 665 32.14 -6.78 12.99
CA ASP A 665 32.07 -8.15 13.50
C ASP A 665 33.35 -8.60 14.24
N GLU A 666 34.55 -8.18 13.81
CA GLU A 666 35.78 -8.40 14.58
C GLU A 666 35.77 -7.61 15.90
N LEU A 667 35.30 -6.35 15.91
CA LEU A 667 35.08 -5.61 17.15
C LEU A 667 34.07 -6.31 18.05
N ASN A 668 32.97 -6.81 17.50
CA ASN A 668 31.94 -7.56 18.23
C ASN A 668 32.53 -8.82 18.89
N PHE A 669 33.38 -9.57 18.16
CA PHE A 669 34.12 -10.71 18.69
C PHE A 669 35.10 -10.32 19.82
N ARG A 670 35.91 -9.28 19.61
CA ARG A 670 36.89 -8.79 20.58
C ARG A 670 36.26 -8.17 21.83
N VAL A 671 35.16 -7.44 21.71
CA VAL A 671 34.36 -6.92 22.84
C VAL A 671 33.79 -8.08 23.65
N LYS A 672 33.23 -9.13 23.01
CA LYS A 672 32.77 -10.35 23.70
C LYS A 672 33.92 -11.03 24.45
N GLN A 673 35.08 -11.15 23.82
CA GLN A 673 36.26 -11.78 24.42
C GLN A 673 36.82 -10.98 25.61
N SER A 674 36.96 -9.66 25.47
CA SER A 674 37.41 -8.76 26.52
C SER A 674 36.46 -8.71 27.71
N ASN A 675 35.14 -8.69 27.47
CA ASN A 675 34.14 -8.86 28.53
C ASN A 675 34.27 -10.21 29.25
N GLN A 676 34.57 -11.29 28.52
CA GLN A 676 34.82 -12.59 29.16
C GLN A 676 36.11 -12.59 30.00
N ARG A 677 37.19 -11.93 29.55
CA ARG A 677 38.43 -11.75 30.33
C ARG A 677 38.16 -10.95 31.60
N ALA A 678 37.46 -9.82 31.50
CA ALA A 678 37.10 -8.99 32.66
C ALA A 678 36.22 -9.74 33.68
N ARG A 679 35.21 -10.49 33.23
CA ARG A 679 34.38 -11.36 34.10
C ARG A 679 35.15 -12.50 34.76
N ARG A 680 36.29 -12.94 34.21
CA ARG A 680 37.20 -13.90 34.87
C ARG A 680 38.10 -13.21 35.91
N LEU A 681 38.47 -11.95 35.72
CA LEU A 681 39.21 -11.17 36.72
C LEU A 681 38.33 -10.85 37.95
N LEU A 682 37.06 -10.50 37.74
CA LEU A 682 36.06 -10.31 38.83
C LEU A 682 35.65 -11.60 39.58
N ARG A 683 36.27 -12.74 39.26
CA ARG A 683 36.08 -14.05 39.92
C ARG A 683 37.38 -14.58 40.56
N LYS A 684 38.42 -13.74 40.63
CA LYS A 684 39.65 -13.98 41.38
C LYS A 684 39.71 -13.06 42.60
#